data_AF-A0A9W9BC35-F1
#
_entry.id   AF-A0A9W9BC35-F1
#
_cell.length_a   1.000
_cell.length_b   1.000
_cell.length_c   1.000
_cell.angle_alpha   90.00
_cell.angle_beta   90.00
_cell.angle_gamma   90.00
#
_symmetry.space_group_name_H-M   'P 1'
#
loop_
_entity.id
_entity.type
_entity.pdbx_description
1 polymer ?
#
loop_
_entity_poly.entity_id
_entity_poly.type
_entity_poly.pdbx_seq_one_letter_code
_entity_poly.pdbx_strand_id
1 'polypeptide(L)'
;MESSNPYSFHLFGDLWLEDPVLYLNENDLAKLEHVMPYLHQLETEFKARLAKASRDNDGNEGFRDRFDLMVKAETTAWKHYGTVQETTFLIPPSGSLNSPVACHLHCPSFTVIDPYSQETADESNVCIKQLIDIGFSPDRCVLYDHLSRREALDGFQFYPADILRIHESFTLELRSRMSAIVDICWGACGAFKGVEIWLEWEQTNHSDDGIWKVIRFVTFVNHPQRMLLAGMSIDEQFYTKTHKPGTYGRLTTWQYKRQQSMNASAIAEISSCTPFVLNTNMPNIETSLPASFTEFRQTLGVPRDHNMDDFFQNIKREPLALFPELGKPTDHKGLYYLASALVSNGADLGQALLICGLSYSNIAHCEEFLDWNDIPVQLRVWIENQRGLKINMKAVESIDDLQRVHRLLCRTQPKVTLQSHGAIGVALDISIRYFKQIEHIGQDASKIADLVFENPSLCEAMPRKCGLCNQSILDDAFPRFKRLDPQRYVLRFLQNGCGLPGCPGNQLSAWAIPADPSVKYTRPDRNKLVALPRKSNWEAYFLRNGVENGSLPENVTLVCRRCRTQLFDDTEPRWTRESTPRYVLRRPNCKTCNKKNTNWSPQNTSILWVDSSKLSRKWASLLKQPAFDPEDVLKNPDWYFPTAEAQKADHQ
;
A
#
# COMPACT_ATOMS: atom_id res chain seq x y z
N MET A 1 -45.63 38.45 18.28
CA MET A 1 -44.38 38.57 17.51
C MET A 1 -44.12 37.20 16.93
N GLU A 2 -44.34 37.08 15.62
CA GLU A 2 -44.25 35.84 14.87
C GLU A 2 -42.82 35.29 14.94
N SER A 3 -42.69 33.99 15.17
CA SER A 3 -41.44 33.25 15.15
C SER A 3 -40.84 33.30 13.75
N SER A 4 -39.77 34.07 13.57
CA SER A 4 -38.98 34.09 12.34
C SER A 4 -38.49 32.67 12.04
N ASN A 5 -38.93 32.13 10.91
CA ASN A 5 -38.56 30.80 10.43
C ASN A 5 -37.01 30.74 10.28
N PRO A 6 -36.30 29.80 10.93
CA PRO A 6 -34.84 29.75 10.91
C PRO A 6 -34.23 29.48 9.52
N TYR A 7 -35.03 29.05 8.54
CA TYR A 7 -34.61 28.79 7.16
C TYR A 7 -35.12 29.89 6.22
N SER A 8 -34.35 30.98 6.08
CA SER A 8 -34.75 32.16 5.29
C SER A 8 -34.06 32.26 3.93
N PHE A 9 -33.01 31.47 3.68
CA PHE A 9 -32.19 31.59 2.47
C PHE A 9 -32.38 30.41 1.52
N HIS A 10 -32.96 30.67 0.35
CA HIS A 10 -33.08 29.69 -0.72
C HIS A 10 -31.80 29.61 -1.52
N LEU A 11 -31.16 28.43 -1.56
CA LEU A 11 -29.94 28.23 -2.34
C LEU A 11 -30.23 27.69 -3.75
N PHE A 12 -30.92 26.55 -3.82
CA PHE A 12 -31.23 25.87 -5.08
C PHE A 12 -32.31 24.80 -4.89
N GLY A 13 -33.29 24.74 -5.78
CA GLY A 13 -34.32 23.69 -5.77
C GLY A 13 -35.13 23.72 -4.46
N ASP A 14 -35.15 22.61 -3.71
CA ASP A 14 -35.84 22.55 -2.41
C ASP A 14 -34.90 22.80 -1.21
N LEU A 15 -33.65 23.21 -1.46
CA LEU A 15 -32.67 23.46 -0.40
C LEU A 15 -32.80 24.87 0.18
N TRP A 16 -33.28 24.92 1.42
CA TRP A 16 -33.37 26.12 2.23
C TRP A 16 -32.37 26.05 3.38
N LEU A 17 -31.61 27.12 3.56
CA LEU A 17 -30.57 27.28 4.57
C LEU A 17 -30.91 28.43 5.51
N GLU A 18 -30.19 28.50 6.62
CA GLU A 18 -30.25 29.63 7.53
C GLU A 18 -29.70 30.91 6.86
N ASP A 19 -30.05 32.08 7.39
CA ASP A 19 -29.65 33.36 6.82
C ASP A 19 -28.10 33.48 6.78
N PRO A 20 -27.47 33.54 5.60
CA PRO A 20 -26.02 33.59 5.49
C PRO A 20 -25.42 34.82 6.14
N VAL A 21 -26.18 35.92 6.30
CA VAL A 21 -25.71 37.15 6.97
C VAL A 21 -25.34 36.90 8.44
N LEU A 22 -25.94 35.89 9.07
CA LEU A 22 -25.68 35.53 10.46
C LEU A 22 -24.41 34.69 10.63
N TYR A 23 -23.91 34.06 9.55
CA TYR A 23 -22.88 33.03 9.63
C TYR A 23 -21.65 33.27 8.73
N LEU A 24 -21.78 34.10 7.71
CA LEU A 24 -20.70 34.41 6.77
C LEU A 24 -20.11 35.81 7.05
N ASN A 25 -18.81 35.96 6.81
CA ASN A 25 -18.16 37.27 6.82
C ASN A 25 -18.49 38.06 5.53
N GLU A 26 -18.21 39.36 5.53
CA GLU A 26 -18.51 40.26 4.40
C GLU A 26 -17.91 39.80 3.06
N ASN A 27 -16.71 39.22 3.06
CA ASN A 27 -16.06 38.75 1.83
C ASN A 27 -16.78 37.52 1.26
N ASP A 28 -17.20 36.59 2.12
CA ASP A 28 -17.90 35.38 1.69
C ASP A 28 -19.36 35.66 1.32
N LEU A 29 -20.00 36.65 1.96
CA LEU A 29 -21.29 37.20 1.52
C LEU A 29 -21.18 37.81 0.12
N ALA A 30 -20.16 38.63 -0.14
CA ALA A 30 -19.96 39.23 -1.46
C ALA A 30 -19.73 38.16 -2.55
N LYS A 31 -19.01 37.06 -2.24
CA LYS A 31 -18.87 35.92 -3.15
C LYS A 31 -20.20 35.21 -3.39
N LEU A 32 -20.98 34.97 -2.34
CA LEU A 32 -22.30 34.36 -2.46
C LEU A 32 -23.21 35.21 -3.34
N GLU A 33 -23.31 36.52 -3.08
CA GLU A 33 -24.05 37.49 -3.88
C GLU A 33 -23.61 37.48 -5.36
N HIS A 34 -22.31 37.38 -5.62
CA HIS A 34 -21.77 37.28 -6.98
C HIS A 34 -22.20 35.98 -7.69
N VAL A 35 -22.28 34.87 -6.96
CA VAL A 35 -22.59 33.54 -7.51
C VAL A 35 -24.09 33.29 -7.67
N MET A 36 -24.94 33.89 -6.82
CA MET A 36 -26.38 33.64 -6.80
C MET A 36 -27.08 33.81 -8.16
N PRO A 37 -26.79 34.83 -9.00
CA PRO A 37 -27.42 34.95 -10.32
C PRO A 37 -27.19 33.73 -11.21
N TYR A 38 -25.99 33.14 -11.16
CA TYR A 38 -25.65 31.94 -11.94
C TYR A 38 -26.37 30.69 -11.41
N LEU A 39 -26.57 30.58 -10.09
CA LEU A 39 -27.35 29.49 -9.50
C LEU A 39 -28.83 29.58 -9.86
N HIS A 40 -29.41 30.79 -9.87
CA HIS A 40 -30.80 31.01 -10.32
C HIS A 40 -30.97 30.67 -11.81
N GLN A 41 -29.98 31.02 -12.64
CA GLN A 41 -29.96 30.63 -14.04
C GLN A 41 -29.94 29.10 -14.18
N LEU A 42 -29.03 28.43 -13.47
CA LEU A 42 -28.94 26.97 -13.47
C LEU A 42 -30.26 26.32 -13.04
N GLU A 43 -30.94 26.86 -12.02
CA GLU A 43 -32.20 26.33 -11.52
C GLU A 43 -33.34 26.48 -12.55
N THR A 44 -33.36 27.61 -13.26
CA THR A 44 -34.33 27.86 -14.33
C THR A 44 -34.11 26.88 -15.49
N GLU A 45 -32.86 26.69 -15.90
CA GLU A 45 -32.49 25.70 -16.92
C GLU A 45 -32.82 24.28 -16.48
N PHE A 46 -32.60 23.94 -15.21
CA PHE A 46 -32.93 22.64 -14.66
C PHE A 46 -34.41 22.31 -14.76
N LYS A 47 -35.26 23.24 -14.29
CA LYS A 47 -36.72 23.08 -14.34
C LYS A 47 -37.20 22.87 -15.76
N ALA A 48 -36.62 23.60 -16.72
CA ALA A 48 -36.91 23.43 -18.15
C ALA A 48 -36.47 22.04 -18.67
N ARG A 49 -35.28 21.55 -18.26
CA ARG A 49 -34.79 20.21 -18.64
C ARG A 49 -35.65 19.09 -18.05
N LEU A 50 -36.03 19.16 -16.78
CA LEU A 50 -36.92 18.19 -16.13
C LEU A 50 -38.28 18.12 -16.84
N ALA A 51 -38.87 19.28 -17.19
CA ALA A 51 -40.13 19.35 -17.91
C ALA A 51 -40.06 18.78 -19.35
N LYS A 52 -38.86 18.75 -19.94
CA LYS A 52 -38.60 18.14 -21.26
C LYS A 52 -38.33 16.64 -21.14
N ALA A 53 -37.51 16.22 -20.18
CA ALA A 53 -37.18 14.80 -19.94
C ALA A 53 -38.41 13.96 -19.55
N SER A 54 -39.42 14.56 -18.91
CA SER A 54 -40.69 13.88 -18.65
C SER A 54 -41.53 13.60 -19.92
N ARG A 55 -41.12 14.11 -21.09
CA ARG A 55 -41.82 13.95 -22.38
C ARG A 55 -41.09 13.01 -23.35
N ASP A 56 -39.76 12.92 -23.24
CA ASP A 56 -38.90 12.13 -24.12
C ASP A 56 -38.34 10.91 -23.37
N ASN A 57 -38.83 9.70 -23.68
CA ASN A 57 -38.45 8.45 -23.02
C ASN A 57 -37.06 7.90 -23.42
N ASP A 58 -36.29 8.61 -24.25
CA ASP A 58 -35.30 7.98 -25.13
C ASP A 58 -33.87 8.52 -24.98
N GLY A 59 -33.41 8.66 -23.73
CA GLY A 59 -32.07 9.19 -23.42
C GLY A 59 -30.91 8.19 -23.57
N ASN A 60 -31.19 6.90 -23.72
CA ASN A 60 -30.17 5.83 -23.59
C ASN A 60 -29.64 5.27 -24.92
N GLU A 61 -30.36 5.43 -26.05
CA GLU A 61 -29.95 4.79 -27.32
C GLU A 61 -28.63 5.33 -27.90
N GLY A 62 -28.33 6.63 -27.72
CA GLY A 62 -27.14 7.24 -28.33
C GLY A 62 -25.81 7.05 -27.57
N PHE A 63 -25.87 6.64 -26.29
CA PHE A 63 -24.67 6.58 -25.46
C PHE A 63 -23.96 5.22 -25.50
N ARG A 64 -24.72 4.14 -25.74
CA ARG A 64 -24.14 2.80 -25.92
C ARG A 64 -23.19 2.74 -27.11
N ASP A 65 -23.54 3.41 -28.21
CA ASP A 65 -22.67 3.57 -29.37
C ASP A 65 -21.34 4.28 -29.03
N ARG A 66 -21.38 5.26 -28.12
CA ARG A 66 -20.18 6.00 -27.67
C ARG A 66 -19.31 5.15 -26.77
N PHE A 67 -19.93 4.37 -25.89
CA PHE A 67 -19.21 3.37 -25.11
C PHE A 67 -18.53 2.33 -26.02
N ASP A 68 -19.22 1.84 -27.05
CA ASP A 68 -18.64 0.92 -28.02
C ASP A 68 -17.47 1.53 -28.81
N LEU A 69 -17.50 2.83 -29.09
CA LEU A 69 -16.36 3.56 -29.68
C LEU A 69 -15.18 3.66 -28.70
N MET A 70 -15.43 3.94 -27.42
CA MET A 70 -14.41 3.92 -26.37
C MET A 70 -13.78 2.53 -26.26
N VAL A 71 -14.60 1.47 -26.21
CA VAL A 71 -14.15 0.07 -26.18
C VAL A 71 -13.22 -0.24 -27.36
N LYS A 72 -13.61 0.17 -28.58
CA LYS A 72 -12.77 -0.01 -29.78
C LYS A 72 -11.46 0.76 -29.69
N ALA A 73 -11.49 2.02 -29.23
CA ALA A 73 -10.31 2.86 -29.11
C ALA A 73 -9.33 2.30 -28.07
N GLU A 74 -9.82 1.93 -26.89
CA GLU A 74 -9.02 1.39 -25.79
C GLU A 74 -8.42 0.02 -26.14
N THR A 75 -9.22 -0.87 -26.74
CA THR A 75 -8.72 -2.16 -27.24
C THR A 75 -7.65 -2.00 -28.32
N THR A 76 -7.80 -0.99 -29.20
CA THR A 76 -6.82 -0.70 -30.25
C THR A 76 -5.54 -0.14 -29.67
N ALA A 77 -5.63 0.74 -28.68
CA ALA A 77 -4.49 1.29 -27.98
C ALA A 77 -3.72 0.20 -27.22
N TRP A 78 -4.40 -0.71 -26.51
CA TRP A 78 -3.74 -1.85 -25.86
C TRP A 78 -3.00 -2.79 -26.84
N LYS A 79 -3.54 -2.99 -28.06
CA LYS A 79 -2.84 -3.75 -29.11
C LYS A 79 -1.52 -3.11 -29.53
N HIS A 80 -1.42 -1.77 -29.50
CA HIS A 80 -0.17 -1.07 -29.78
C HIS A 80 0.92 -1.42 -28.76
N TYR A 81 0.53 -1.68 -27.51
CA TYR A 81 1.38 -2.15 -26.41
C TYR A 81 1.52 -3.68 -26.36
N GLY A 82 1.29 -4.40 -27.47
CA GLY A 82 1.45 -5.85 -27.55
C GLY A 82 0.52 -6.66 -26.62
N THR A 83 -0.49 -6.03 -26.03
CA THR A 83 -1.38 -6.63 -25.04
C THR A 83 -2.78 -6.78 -25.61
N VAL A 84 -3.40 -7.94 -25.41
CA VAL A 84 -4.81 -8.17 -25.74
C VAL A 84 -5.60 -8.15 -24.45
N GLN A 85 -6.18 -6.99 -24.14
CA GLN A 85 -7.11 -6.85 -23.02
C GLN A 85 -8.50 -7.37 -23.42
N GLU A 86 -9.17 -8.08 -22.52
CA GLU A 86 -10.54 -8.54 -22.76
C GLU A 86 -11.52 -7.36 -22.66
N THR A 87 -12.38 -7.21 -23.66
CA THR A 87 -13.40 -6.16 -23.72
C THR A 87 -14.55 -6.41 -22.76
N THR A 88 -14.73 -7.66 -22.32
CA THR A 88 -15.76 -8.08 -21.36
C THR A 88 -15.60 -7.45 -19.98
N PHE A 89 -14.42 -6.94 -19.65
CA PHE A 89 -14.17 -6.21 -18.40
C PHE A 89 -14.44 -4.71 -18.50
N LEU A 90 -14.71 -4.18 -19.70
CA LEU A 90 -15.17 -2.80 -19.84
C LEU A 90 -16.64 -2.74 -19.49
N ILE A 91 -17.01 -1.80 -18.62
CA ILE A 91 -18.38 -1.66 -18.13
C ILE A 91 -18.98 -0.31 -18.49
N PRO A 92 -20.19 -0.29 -19.05
CA PRO A 92 -20.90 0.96 -19.31
C PRO A 92 -21.47 1.53 -18.00
N PRO A 93 -21.62 2.86 -17.93
CA PRO A 93 -22.49 3.53 -16.96
C PRO A 93 -23.87 2.87 -16.85
N SER A 94 -24.44 2.93 -15.65
CA SER A 94 -25.77 2.41 -15.34
C SER A 94 -26.73 3.53 -14.95
N GLY A 95 -28.02 3.32 -15.20
CA GLY A 95 -29.07 4.30 -14.94
C GLY A 95 -29.37 5.22 -16.11
N SER A 96 -30.21 6.23 -15.89
CA SER A 96 -30.68 7.15 -16.94
C SER A 96 -29.85 8.42 -16.97
N LEU A 97 -29.30 8.81 -18.13
CA LEU A 97 -28.60 10.08 -18.31
C LEU A 97 -29.46 11.31 -18.01
N ASN A 98 -30.78 11.14 -17.94
CA ASN A 98 -31.73 12.19 -17.54
C ASN A 98 -31.86 12.34 -16.02
N SER A 99 -31.19 11.49 -15.23
CA SER A 99 -31.23 11.57 -13.77
C SER A 99 -30.63 12.90 -13.29
N PRO A 100 -31.25 13.55 -12.29
CA PRO A 100 -30.76 14.82 -11.77
C PRO A 100 -29.49 14.68 -10.92
N VAL A 101 -29.15 13.46 -10.51
CA VAL A 101 -27.99 13.13 -9.69
C VAL A 101 -27.13 12.09 -10.41
N ALA A 102 -25.81 12.26 -10.34
CA ALA A 102 -24.84 11.28 -10.77
C ALA A 102 -23.89 10.88 -9.63
N CYS A 103 -23.47 9.62 -9.65
CA CYS A 103 -22.48 9.04 -8.77
C CYS A 103 -21.29 8.61 -9.61
N HIS A 104 -20.20 9.35 -9.45
CA HIS A 104 -18.95 9.21 -10.16
C HIS A 104 -17.93 8.49 -9.28
N LEU A 105 -17.53 7.28 -9.65
CA LEU A 105 -16.65 6.43 -8.85
C LEU A 105 -15.20 6.51 -9.33
N HIS A 106 -14.34 7.05 -8.47
CA HIS A 106 -12.90 7.18 -8.69
C HIS A 106 -12.21 5.96 -8.02
N CYS A 107 -12.07 4.86 -8.78
CA CYS A 107 -11.50 3.57 -8.35
C CYS A 107 -12.41 2.73 -7.42
N PRO A 108 -13.63 2.35 -7.84
CA PRO A 108 -14.51 1.50 -7.03
C PRO A 108 -13.88 0.12 -6.77
N SER A 109 -14.35 -0.56 -5.72
CA SER A 109 -13.85 -1.91 -5.44
C SER A 109 -14.16 -2.87 -6.59
N PHE A 110 -13.15 -3.55 -7.10
CA PHE A 110 -13.30 -4.45 -8.26
C PHE A 110 -13.90 -5.83 -7.92
N THR A 111 -14.26 -6.04 -6.65
CA THR A 111 -14.70 -7.34 -6.14
C THR A 111 -16.19 -7.52 -6.40
N VAL A 112 -16.53 -8.35 -7.38
CA VAL A 112 -17.89 -8.74 -7.76
C VAL A 112 -18.02 -10.27 -7.78
N ILE A 113 -19.26 -10.77 -7.73
CA ILE A 113 -19.54 -12.21 -7.86
C ILE A 113 -19.29 -12.66 -9.31
N ASP A 114 -19.77 -11.89 -10.29
CA ASP A 114 -19.57 -12.16 -11.71
C ASP A 114 -18.75 -11.04 -12.37
N PRO A 115 -17.47 -11.28 -12.69
CA PRO A 115 -16.63 -10.28 -13.35
C PRO A 115 -17.05 -10.00 -14.79
N TYR A 116 -17.88 -10.84 -15.41
CA TYR A 116 -18.40 -10.67 -16.77
C TYR A 116 -19.70 -9.88 -16.86
N SER A 117 -20.30 -9.55 -15.71
CA SER A 117 -21.43 -8.63 -15.66
C SER A 117 -21.02 -7.28 -16.29
N GLN A 118 -21.76 -6.85 -17.31
CA GLN A 118 -21.48 -5.61 -18.06
C GLN A 118 -22.30 -4.44 -17.54
N GLU A 119 -22.38 -4.29 -16.22
CA GLU A 119 -23.14 -3.21 -15.60
C GLU A 119 -22.30 -2.56 -14.49
N THR A 120 -22.29 -1.23 -14.44
CA THR A 120 -21.67 -0.51 -13.32
C THR A 120 -22.46 -0.71 -12.03
N ALA A 121 -23.81 -0.75 -12.11
CA ALA A 121 -24.72 -0.95 -10.98
C ALA A 121 -24.82 -2.42 -10.51
N ASP A 122 -23.70 -3.14 -10.44
CA ASP A 122 -23.65 -4.52 -9.98
C ASP A 122 -23.74 -4.60 -8.45
N GLU A 123 -24.88 -5.04 -7.92
CA GLU A 123 -25.13 -5.18 -6.48
C GLU A 123 -24.18 -6.15 -5.76
N SER A 124 -23.45 -7.00 -6.49
CA SER A 124 -22.43 -7.85 -5.89
C SER A 124 -21.13 -7.10 -5.57
N ASN A 125 -20.96 -5.89 -6.12
CA ASN A 125 -19.89 -4.97 -5.77
C ASN A 125 -20.21 -4.27 -4.45
N VAL A 126 -19.33 -4.39 -3.46
CA VAL A 126 -19.56 -3.82 -2.12
C VAL A 126 -19.74 -2.30 -2.16
N CYS A 127 -18.99 -1.57 -2.99
CA CYS A 127 -19.14 -0.11 -3.10
C CYS A 127 -20.49 0.27 -3.69
N ILE A 128 -20.89 -0.40 -4.77
CA ILE A 128 -22.15 -0.14 -5.47
C ILE A 128 -23.33 -0.50 -4.59
N LYS A 129 -23.25 -1.62 -3.87
CA LYS A 129 -24.30 -2.04 -2.94
C LYS A 129 -24.52 -1.02 -1.84
N GLN A 130 -23.45 -0.47 -1.26
CA GLN A 130 -23.55 0.61 -0.28
C GLN A 130 -24.26 1.83 -0.84
N LEU A 131 -23.93 2.25 -2.06
CA LEU A 131 -24.58 3.37 -2.73
C LEU A 131 -26.08 3.10 -2.96
N ILE A 132 -26.43 1.91 -3.44
CA ILE A 132 -27.81 1.49 -3.65
C ILE A 132 -28.58 1.50 -2.31
N ASP A 133 -27.98 0.96 -1.24
CA ASP A 133 -28.62 0.84 0.08
C ASP A 133 -28.88 2.20 0.73
N ILE A 134 -28.06 3.23 0.45
CA ILE A 134 -28.31 4.61 0.89
C ILE A 134 -29.16 5.43 -0.09
N GLY A 135 -29.66 4.79 -1.16
CA GLY A 135 -30.65 5.37 -2.09
C GLY A 135 -30.12 5.89 -3.42
N PHE A 136 -28.83 5.72 -3.72
CA PHE A 136 -28.22 6.03 -5.02
C PHE A 136 -28.29 4.82 -5.96
N SER A 137 -29.50 4.45 -6.33
CA SER A 137 -29.79 3.33 -7.22
C SER A 137 -29.94 3.78 -8.68
N PRO A 138 -29.74 2.88 -9.67
CA PRO A 138 -29.76 3.24 -11.09
C PRO A 138 -31.13 3.75 -11.61
N ASP A 139 -32.22 3.56 -10.86
CA ASP A 139 -33.53 4.17 -11.14
C ASP A 139 -33.60 5.65 -10.77
N ARG A 140 -32.68 6.14 -9.93
CA ARG A 140 -32.67 7.52 -9.40
C ARG A 140 -31.43 8.32 -9.82
N CYS A 141 -30.35 7.63 -10.16
CA CYS A 141 -29.05 8.24 -10.43
C CYS A 141 -28.36 7.59 -11.64
N VAL A 142 -27.45 8.35 -12.26
CA VAL A 142 -26.44 7.75 -13.14
C VAL A 142 -25.29 7.26 -12.28
N LEU A 143 -24.91 5.99 -12.41
CA LEU A 143 -23.73 5.40 -11.76
C LEU A 143 -22.67 5.17 -12.84
N TYR A 144 -21.48 5.76 -12.68
CA TYR A 144 -20.41 5.58 -13.64
C TYR A 144 -19.02 5.60 -12.98
N ASP A 145 -18.13 4.81 -13.55
CA ASP A 145 -16.73 4.74 -13.13
C ASP A 145 -15.88 5.68 -13.98
N HIS A 146 -14.95 6.39 -13.33
CA HIS A 146 -13.98 7.24 -14.02
C HIS A 146 -13.13 6.44 -15.03
N LEU A 147 -12.73 5.23 -14.61
CA LEU A 147 -12.11 4.24 -15.46
C LEU A 147 -13.13 3.12 -15.66
N SER A 148 -13.78 3.11 -16.82
CA SER A 148 -14.87 2.19 -17.18
C SER A 148 -14.39 0.74 -17.43
N ARG A 149 -13.49 0.23 -16.59
CA ARG A 149 -12.88 -1.11 -16.66
C ARG A 149 -12.80 -1.74 -15.27
N ARG A 150 -13.23 -2.99 -15.18
CA ARG A 150 -13.10 -3.84 -13.99
C ARG A 150 -11.73 -4.50 -13.97
N GLU A 151 -10.83 -4.05 -13.09
CA GLU A 151 -9.50 -4.64 -12.96
C GLU A 151 -8.91 -4.47 -11.56
N ALA A 152 -8.26 -5.48 -11.00
CA ALA A 152 -7.63 -5.40 -9.67
C ALA A 152 -6.37 -4.51 -9.59
N LEU A 153 -6.13 -3.71 -10.63
CA LEU A 153 -5.01 -2.78 -10.79
C LEU A 153 -5.55 -1.36 -10.67
N ASP A 154 -4.84 -0.49 -9.96
CA ASP A 154 -5.19 0.93 -9.93
C ASP A 154 -4.83 1.59 -11.28
N GLY A 155 -5.81 1.68 -12.18
CA GLY A 155 -5.58 2.22 -13.51
C GLY A 155 -5.00 3.64 -13.51
N PHE A 156 -5.32 4.47 -12.52
CA PHE A 156 -4.73 5.82 -12.42
C PHE A 156 -3.22 5.81 -12.17
N GLN A 157 -2.74 4.78 -11.48
CA GLN A 157 -1.32 4.64 -11.18
C GLN A 157 -0.56 3.93 -12.31
N PHE A 158 -1.22 3.01 -13.02
CA PHE A 158 -0.53 2.04 -13.88
C PHE A 158 -0.89 2.11 -15.37
N TYR A 159 -1.98 2.78 -15.77
CA TYR A 159 -2.34 2.87 -17.18
C TYR A 159 -1.43 3.88 -17.91
N PRO A 160 -1.03 3.56 -19.16
CA PRO A 160 -0.41 4.54 -20.04
C PRO A 160 -1.28 5.78 -20.24
N ALA A 161 -0.65 6.93 -20.44
CA ALA A 161 -1.33 8.23 -20.55
C ALA A 161 -2.35 8.28 -21.71
N ASP A 162 -2.10 7.59 -22.82
CA ASP A 162 -3.04 7.51 -23.94
C ASP A 162 -4.26 6.64 -23.63
N ILE A 163 -4.11 5.59 -22.82
CA ILE A 163 -5.23 4.79 -22.29
C ILE A 163 -6.06 5.62 -21.31
N LEU A 164 -5.42 6.30 -20.36
CA LEU A 164 -6.09 7.22 -19.43
C LEU A 164 -6.90 8.27 -20.18
N ARG A 165 -6.28 8.91 -21.19
CA ARG A 165 -6.94 9.92 -22.02
C ARG A 165 -8.19 9.38 -22.74
N ILE A 166 -8.22 8.11 -23.13
CA ILE A 166 -9.41 7.49 -23.75
C ILE A 166 -10.57 7.44 -22.73
N HIS A 167 -10.28 6.98 -21.51
CA HIS A 167 -11.27 6.93 -20.43
C HIS A 167 -11.71 8.32 -19.97
N GLU A 168 -10.78 9.27 -19.84
CA GLU A 168 -11.07 10.67 -19.48
C GLU A 168 -11.91 11.35 -20.56
N SER A 169 -11.59 11.14 -21.85
CA SER A 169 -12.37 11.69 -22.96
C SER A 169 -13.80 11.15 -22.96
N PHE A 170 -13.95 9.85 -22.70
CA PHE A 170 -15.27 9.22 -22.57
C PHE A 170 -16.04 9.77 -21.36
N THR A 171 -15.37 9.93 -20.22
CA THR A 171 -15.97 10.51 -19.01
C THR A 171 -16.40 11.97 -19.24
N LEU A 172 -15.57 12.79 -19.90
CA LEU A 172 -15.93 14.16 -20.26
C LEU A 172 -17.11 14.21 -21.24
N GLU A 173 -17.15 13.30 -22.22
CA GLU A 173 -18.28 13.18 -23.15
C GLU A 173 -19.56 12.75 -22.42
N LEU A 174 -19.48 11.78 -21.51
CA LEU A 174 -20.60 11.38 -20.65
C LEU A 174 -21.11 12.55 -19.81
N ARG A 175 -20.20 13.28 -19.15
CA ARG A 175 -20.52 14.44 -18.31
C ARG A 175 -21.14 15.60 -19.09
N SER A 176 -20.73 15.83 -20.34
CA SER A 176 -21.34 16.89 -21.17
C SER A 176 -22.76 16.54 -21.65
N ARG A 177 -23.11 15.24 -21.65
CA ARG A 177 -24.42 14.74 -22.08
C ARG A 177 -25.39 14.43 -20.95
N MET A 178 -24.89 14.20 -19.73
CA MET A 178 -25.75 13.91 -18.58
C MET A 178 -26.51 15.16 -18.12
N SER A 179 -27.79 14.98 -17.80
CA SER A 179 -28.66 16.01 -17.22
C SER A 179 -28.42 16.22 -15.72
N ALA A 180 -27.56 15.41 -15.11
CA ALA A 180 -27.25 15.49 -13.70
C ALA A 180 -26.74 16.88 -13.34
N ILE A 181 -27.36 17.48 -12.33
CA ILE A 181 -27.01 18.78 -11.76
C ILE A 181 -26.18 18.62 -10.51
N VAL A 182 -26.28 17.48 -9.84
CA VAL A 182 -25.38 17.12 -8.76
C VAL A 182 -24.56 15.93 -9.22
N ASP A 183 -23.24 16.04 -9.15
CA ASP A 183 -22.33 14.94 -9.39
C ASP A 183 -21.48 14.68 -8.16
N ILE A 184 -21.66 13.49 -7.61
CA ILE A 184 -21.04 13.05 -6.37
C ILE A 184 -19.84 12.19 -6.74
N CYS A 185 -18.65 12.74 -6.56
CA CYS A 185 -17.38 12.12 -6.85
C CYS A 185 -16.90 11.31 -5.65
N TRP A 186 -17.04 9.98 -5.72
CA TRP A 186 -16.67 9.04 -4.67
C TRP A 186 -15.21 8.59 -4.83
N GLY A 187 -14.39 8.78 -3.79
CA GLY A 187 -13.02 8.26 -3.75
C GLY A 187 -11.95 9.16 -4.37
N ALA A 188 -12.34 10.23 -5.06
CA ALA A 188 -11.44 11.34 -5.35
C ALA A 188 -11.14 12.09 -4.02
N CYS A 189 -9.86 12.31 -3.71
CA CYS A 189 -9.36 12.85 -2.44
C CYS A 189 -10.34 13.80 -1.69
N GLY A 190 -10.80 13.40 -0.51
CA GLY A 190 -11.55 14.26 0.41
C GLY A 190 -11.57 13.68 1.83
N ALA A 191 -11.23 14.48 2.83
CA ALA A 191 -11.48 14.17 4.24
C ALA A 191 -12.88 14.68 4.61
N PHE A 192 -13.63 13.95 5.44
CA PHE A 192 -14.96 14.37 5.87
C PHE A 192 -14.82 15.49 6.93
N LYS A 193 -14.73 16.74 6.49
CA LYS A 193 -14.88 17.95 7.32
C LYS A 193 -15.89 18.88 6.63
N GLY A 194 -17.16 18.49 6.69
CA GLY A 194 -18.26 19.20 6.03
C GLY A 194 -18.47 18.77 4.57
N VAL A 195 -19.58 19.21 3.99
CA VAL A 195 -19.91 19.00 2.57
C VAL A 195 -19.42 20.22 1.80
N GLU A 196 -18.30 20.09 1.11
CA GLU A 196 -17.85 21.11 0.16
C GLU A 196 -18.56 20.91 -1.18
N ILE A 197 -19.13 22.00 -1.70
CA ILE A 197 -19.84 22.03 -2.97
C ILE A 197 -19.05 22.92 -3.94
N TRP A 198 -18.58 22.31 -5.01
CA TRP A 198 -17.87 22.96 -6.10
C TRP A 198 -18.84 23.27 -7.23
N LEU A 199 -18.62 24.40 -7.90
CA LEU A 199 -19.40 24.80 -9.07
C LEU A 199 -18.60 24.51 -10.33
N GLU A 200 -19.17 23.70 -11.22
CA GLU A 200 -18.60 23.44 -12.54
C GLU A 200 -19.07 24.55 -13.50
N TRP A 201 -18.11 25.23 -14.12
CA TRP A 201 -18.36 26.37 -15.01
C TRP A 201 -18.11 25.98 -16.47
N GLU A 202 -18.98 26.45 -17.36
CA GLU A 202 -18.85 26.30 -18.80
C GLU A 202 -18.88 27.69 -19.45
N GLN A 203 -17.97 27.93 -20.39
CA GLN A 203 -17.98 29.13 -21.22
C GLN A 203 -18.95 28.95 -22.38
N THR A 204 -19.93 29.84 -22.52
CA THR A 204 -20.88 29.84 -23.63
C THR A 204 -20.33 30.64 -24.80
N ASN A 205 -20.17 29.96 -25.94
CA ASN A 205 -19.68 30.46 -27.24
C ASN A 205 -18.22 30.93 -27.31
N HIS A 206 -17.54 30.55 -28.39
CA HIS A 206 -16.15 30.90 -28.73
C HIS A 206 -15.92 32.38 -29.11
N SER A 207 -16.75 33.31 -28.63
CA SER A 207 -16.53 34.75 -28.80
C SER A 207 -15.76 35.31 -27.61
N ASP A 208 -14.82 36.22 -27.90
CA ASP A 208 -13.84 36.80 -26.96
C ASP A 208 -14.42 37.50 -25.71
N ASP A 209 -15.75 37.68 -25.64
CA ASP A 209 -16.45 38.27 -24.48
C ASP A 209 -16.89 37.23 -23.41
N GLY A 210 -16.64 35.93 -23.64
CA GLY A 210 -16.71 34.83 -22.67
C GLY A 210 -17.77 34.90 -21.57
N ILE A 211 -19.03 34.64 -21.91
CA ILE A 211 -20.11 34.50 -20.91
C ILE A 211 -19.97 33.14 -20.23
N TRP A 212 -19.68 33.15 -18.93
CA TRP A 212 -19.62 31.95 -18.09
C TRP A 212 -20.99 31.60 -17.52
N LYS A 213 -21.30 30.31 -17.43
CA LYS A 213 -22.45 29.79 -16.69
C LYS A 213 -22.03 28.64 -15.79
N VAL A 214 -22.73 28.49 -14.66
CA VAL A 214 -22.61 27.28 -13.83
C VAL A 214 -23.48 26.19 -14.47
N ILE A 215 -22.93 24.99 -14.64
CA ILE A 215 -23.64 23.86 -15.24
C ILE A 215 -23.95 22.73 -14.26
N ARG A 216 -23.24 22.67 -13.13
CA ARG A 216 -23.33 21.56 -12.18
C ARG A 216 -22.76 21.89 -10.80
N PHE A 217 -23.31 21.27 -9.77
CA PHE A 217 -22.71 21.12 -8.45
C PHE A 217 -21.90 19.82 -8.39
N VAL A 218 -20.64 19.91 -7.98
CA VAL A 218 -19.77 18.75 -7.77
C VAL A 218 -19.44 18.67 -6.29
N THR A 219 -19.58 17.50 -5.69
CA THR A 219 -19.14 17.27 -4.31
C THR A 219 -18.26 16.04 -4.27
N PHE A 220 -17.24 16.08 -3.43
CA PHE A 220 -16.27 15.01 -3.28
C PHE A 220 -16.50 14.29 -1.97
N VAL A 221 -16.65 12.98 -2.05
CA VAL A 221 -16.96 12.13 -0.91
C VAL A 221 -15.90 11.05 -0.77
N ASN A 222 -15.62 10.66 0.47
CA ASN A 222 -14.73 9.55 0.76
C ASN A 222 -15.15 8.29 -0.02
N HIS A 223 -14.14 7.48 -0.38
CA HIS A 223 -14.38 6.21 -1.03
C HIS A 223 -15.36 5.33 -0.19
N PRO A 224 -16.37 4.67 -0.79
CA PRO A 224 -17.36 3.88 -0.04
C PRO A 224 -16.73 2.82 0.88
N GLN A 225 -15.61 2.20 0.47
CA GLN A 225 -14.89 1.26 1.34
C GLN A 225 -14.30 1.90 2.61
N ARG A 226 -13.95 3.20 2.60
CA ARG A 226 -13.49 3.86 3.83
C ARG A 226 -14.61 3.99 4.86
N MET A 227 -15.86 4.06 4.40
CA MET A 227 -17.03 4.06 5.29
C MET A 227 -17.23 2.70 5.99
N LEU A 228 -16.72 1.60 5.42
CA LEU A 228 -16.70 0.27 6.08
C LEU A 228 -15.76 0.24 7.30
N LEU A 229 -14.62 0.93 7.21
CA LEU A 229 -13.59 0.94 8.25
C LEU A 229 -13.86 1.97 9.36
N ALA A 230 -14.77 2.93 9.11
CA ALA A 230 -15.10 4.03 10.01
C ALA A 230 -16.28 3.75 10.95
N GLY A 231 -16.80 2.52 11.00
CA GLY A 231 -17.74 2.08 12.06
C GLY A 231 -19.20 2.44 11.86
N MET A 232 -19.69 2.67 10.64
CA MET A 232 -21.14 2.65 10.40
C MET A 232 -21.66 1.22 10.56
N SER A 233 -22.64 1.00 11.43
CA SER A 233 -23.20 -0.32 11.73
C SER A 233 -23.93 -0.89 10.51
N ILE A 234 -23.27 -1.79 9.79
CA ILE A 234 -23.89 -2.66 8.80
C ILE A 234 -24.39 -3.92 9.53
N ASP A 235 -25.52 -4.46 9.09
CA ASP A 235 -26.03 -5.76 9.53
C ASP A 235 -24.90 -6.80 9.48
N GLU A 236 -24.42 -7.19 10.66
CA GLU A 236 -23.35 -8.15 10.87
C GLU A 236 -23.69 -9.48 10.17
N GLN A 237 -24.98 -9.82 10.02
CA GLN A 237 -25.40 -11.02 9.30
C GLN A 237 -25.13 -10.92 7.80
N PHE A 238 -25.17 -9.73 7.18
CA PHE A 238 -24.81 -9.55 5.76
C PHE A 238 -23.29 -9.69 5.56
N TYR A 239 -22.47 -9.06 6.39
CA TYR A 239 -21.01 -9.25 6.29
C TYR A 239 -20.63 -10.72 6.51
N THR A 240 -21.31 -11.42 7.41
CA THR A 240 -21.01 -12.83 7.69
C THR A 240 -21.58 -13.81 6.65
N LYS A 241 -22.75 -13.52 6.05
CA LYS A 241 -23.38 -14.39 5.03
C LYS A 241 -22.85 -14.14 3.62
N THR A 242 -22.66 -12.89 3.26
CA THR A 242 -22.23 -12.47 1.92
C THR A 242 -20.71 -12.38 1.92
N HIS A 243 -20.10 -11.56 2.77
CA HIS A 243 -18.65 -11.36 2.79
C HIS A 243 -17.86 -12.57 3.37
N LYS A 244 -17.62 -13.58 2.52
CA LYS A 244 -16.70 -14.70 2.79
C LYS A 244 -15.29 -14.38 2.27
N PRO A 245 -14.31 -14.08 3.14
CA PRO A 245 -12.91 -13.90 2.74
C PRO A 245 -12.45 -15.15 1.96
N GLY A 246 -12.04 -14.96 0.70
CA GLY A 246 -11.59 -16.04 -0.19
C GLY A 246 -12.65 -16.63 -1.15
N THR A 247 -13.86 -16.05 -1.23
CA THR A 247 -14.91 -16.53 -2.16
C THR A 247 -15.22 -15.57 -3.32
N TYR A 248 -14.74 -14.32 -3.26
CA TYR A 248 -14.93 -13.34 -4.32
C TYR A 248 -13.72 -13.27 -5.23
N GLY A 249 -13.97 -13.27 -6.54
CA GLY A 249 -12.93 -13.17 -7.56
C GLY A 249 -12.01 -14.38 -7.65
N ARG A 250 -12.53 -15.62 -7.73
CA ARG A 250 -11.76 -16.64 -8.46
C ARG A 250 -11.95 -16.38 -9.95
N LEU A 251 -11.11 -15.50 -10.50
CA LEU A 251 -10.55 -15.80 -11.81
C LEU A 251 -10.12 -17.28 -11.75
N THR A 252 -10.56 -18.10 -12.69
CA THR A 252 -10.06 -19.47 -12.81
C THR A 252 -8.52 -19.43 -12.76
N THR A 253 -7.89 -20.50 -12.30
CA THR A 253 -6.41 -20.56 -12.19
C THR A 253 -5.71 -20.11 -13.48
N TRP A 254 -6.34 -20.32 -14.63
CA TRP A 254 -5.88 -19.82 -15.93
C TRP A 254 -6.08 -18.30 -16.11
N GLN A 255 -7.27 -17.75 -15.82
CA GLN A 255 -7.54 -16.30 -15.88
C GLN A 255 -6.65 -15.52 -14.90
N TYR A 256 -6.44 -16.02 -13.67
CA TYR A 256 -5.57 -15.39 -12.68
C TYR A 256 -4.11 -15.37 -13.14
N LYS A 257 -3.61 -16.50 -13.68
CA LYS A 257 -2.26 -16.60 -14.25
C LYS A 257 -2.10 -15.72 -15.49
N ARG A 258 -3.13 -15.59 -16.31
CA ARG A 258 -3.11 -14.77 -17.52
C ARG A 258 -3.12 -13.29 -17.20
N GLN A 259 -3.94 -12.86 -16.25
CA GLN A 259 -3.94 -11.47 -15.76
C GLN A 259 -2.65 -11.12 -15.03
N GLN A 260 -2.10 -12.01 -14.20
CA GLN A 260 -0.77 -11.83 -13.62
C GLN A 260 0.33 -11.72 -14.70
N SER A 261 0.24 -12.52 -15.76
CA SER A 261 1.18 -12.44 -16.88
C SER A 261 1.05 -11.13 -17.66
N MET A 262 -0.19 -10.64 -17.88
CA MET A 262 -0.43 -9.37 -18.56
C MET A 262 0.03 -8.18 -17.72
N ASN A 263 -0.25 -8.20 -16.42
CA ASN A 263 0.20 -7.16 -15.49
C ASN A 263 1.73 -7.17 -15.34
N ALA A 264 2.35 -8.34 -15.28
CA ALA A 264 3.81 -8.46 -15.22
C ALA A 264 4.47 -8.00 -16.53
N SER A 265 3.90 -8.31 -17.70
CA SER A 265 4.38 -7.80 -18.99
C SER A 265 4.23 -6.28 -19.09
N ALA A 266 3.06 -5.74 -18.73
CA ALA A 266 2.81 -4.29 -18.73
C ALA A 266 3.76 -3.54 -17.78
N ILE A 267 3.96 -4.04 -16.55
CA ILE A 267 4.89 -3.46 -15.57
C ILE A 267 6.35 -3.51 -16.07
N ALA A 268 6.78 -4.64 -16.64
CA ALA A 268 8.14 -4.80 -17.15
C ALA A 268 8.43 -3.87 -18.34
N GLU A 269 7.43 -3.62 -19.17
CA GLU A 269 7.54 -2.81 -20.39
C GLU A 269 7.44 -1.30 -20.08
N ILE A 270 6.56 -0.89 -19.17
CA ILE A 270 6.52 0.48 -18.62
C ILE A 270 7.84 0.85 -17.93
N SER A 271 8.41 -0.11 -17.18
CA SER A 271 9.73 0.04 -16.55
C SER A 271 10.87 0.16 -17.58
N SER A 272 10.67 -0.34 -18.80
CA SER A 272 11.65 -0.22 -19.89
C SER A 272 11.56 1.11 -20.66
N CYS A 273 10.37 1.74 -20.66
CA CYS A 273 10.09 2.97 -21.41
C CYS A 273 10.18 4.26 -20.58
N THR A 274 10.19 4.20 -19.25
CA THR A 274 10.27 5.40 -18.38
C THR A 274 11.21 5.21 -17.20
N PRO A 275 12.51 5.54 -17.32
CA PRO A 275 13.47 5.35 -16.23
C PRO A 275 13.30 6.32 -15.04
N PHE A 276 12.40 7.31 -15.09
CA PHE A 276 12.49 8.50 -14.22
C PHE A 276 11.22 8.92 -13.43
N VAL A 277 10.04 8.31 -13.64
CA VAL A 277 8.77 8.92 -13.14
C VAL A 277 8.24 8.32 -11.82
N LEU A 278 8.77 7.22 -11.31
CA LEU A 278 8.17 6.50 -10.17
C LEU A 278 8.52 7.01 -8.75
N ASN A 279 8.79 8.30 -8.53
CA ASN A 279 9.07 8.74 -7.15
C ASN A 279 8.73 10.20 -6.78
N THR A 280 7.46 10.61 -6.89
CA THR A 280 6.90 11.73 -6.11
C THR A 280 5.37 11.68 -6.06
N ASN A 281 4.78 11.15 -4.99
CA ASN A 281 3.39 11.47 -4.60
C ASN A 281 3.43 12.51 -3.48
N MET A 282 3.06 13.74 -3.81
CA MET A 282 2.81 14.85 -2.88
C MET A 282 1.35 14.80 -2.39
N PRO A 283 1.06 14.95 -1.09
CA PRO A 283 -0.28 15.27 -0.62
C PRO A 283 -0.50 16.80 -0.59
N ASN A 284 -1.67 17.24 -1.05
CA ASN A 284 -2.09 18.65 -1.09
C ASN A 284 -2.29 19.23 0.33
N ILE A 285 -1.72 20.42 0.54
CA ILE A 285 -1.58 21.13 1.80
C ILE A 285 -2.44 22.40 1.75
N GLU A 286 -3.77 22.35 1.87
CA GLU A 286 -4.53 23.63 1.89
C GLU A 286 -5.73 23.75 2.85
N THR A 287 -6.22 22.72 3.54
CA THR A 287 -7.59 22.82 4.14
C THR A 287 -7.73 22.76 5.66
N SER A 288 -6.74 23.20 6.46
CA SER A 288 -7.06 23.54 7.87
C SER A 288 -6.20 24.63 8.49
N LEU A 289 -6.49 25.87 8.10
CA LEU A 289 -6.14 27.05 8.90
C LEU A 289 -7.41 27.60 9.58
N PRO A 290 -7.33 28.09 10.83
CA PRO A 290 -8.41 28.85 11.46
C PRO A 290 -8.71 30.14 10.70
N ALA A 291 -9.98 30.55 10.70
CA ALA A 291 -10.50 31.66 9.89
C ALA A 291 -9.88 33.04 10.20
N SER A 292 -9.24 33.23 11.36
CA SER A 292 -8.33 34.36 11.58
C SER A 292 -7.30 34.09 12.67
N PHE A 293 -6.10 34.66 12.51
CA PHE A 293 -5.00 34.56 13.48
C PHE A 293 -5.23 35.40 14.76
N THR A 294 -6.24 36.27 14.76
CA THR A 294 -6.62 37.13 15.88
C THR A 294 -7.28 36.32 17.01
N GLU A 295 -8.13 35.35 16.65
CA GLU A 295 -8.80 34.43 17.59
C GLU A 295 -7.81 33.43 18.21
N PHE A 296 -6.82 32.97 17.44
CA PHE A 296 -5.81 32.01 17.89
C PHE A 296 -4.74 32.63 18.81
N ARG A 297 -4.40 33.92 18.62
CA ARG A 297 -3.46 34.67 19.49
C ARG A 297 -4.00 34.96 20.89
N GLN A 298 -5.32 35.20 21.02
CA GLN A 298 -5.96 35.49 22.31
C GLN A 298 -5.94 34.29 23.26
N THR A 299 -5.97 33.07 22.72
CA THR A 299 -5.91 31.82 23.48
C THR A 299 -4.51 31.49 24.01
N LEU A 300 -3.46 32.09 23.45
CA LEU A 300 -2.05 31.75 23.74
C LEU A 300 -1.20 32.90 24.34
N GLY A 301 -1.71 34.14 24.42
CA GLY A 301 -1.09 35.22 25.18
C GLY A 301 0.23 35.80 24.63
N VAL A 302 0.52 35.67 23.33
CA VAL A 302 1.80 36.09 22.72
C VAL A 302 1.70 37.50 22.07
N PRO A 303 2.65 38.44 22.31
CA PRO A 303 2.61 39.80 21.75
C PRO A 303 2.79 39.87 20.22
N ARG A 304 2.36 41.02 19.64
CA ARG A 304 2.39 41.32 18.20
C ARG A 304 3.79 41.75 17.75
N ASP A 305 4.40 40.99 16.83
CA ASP A 305 5.44 41.51 15.94
C ASP A 305 5.05 41.28 14.47
N HIS A 306 5.35 42.29 13.65
CA HIS A 306 4.80 42.53 12.30
C HIS A 306 5.45 41.72 11.16
N ASN A 307 6.34 40.76 11.46
CA ASN A 307 7.20 40.14 10.45
C ASN A 307 6.73 38.75 9.95
N MET A 308 5.57 38.25 10.41
CA MET A 308 5.10 36.87 10.14
C MET A 308 3.97 36.76 9.11
N ASP A 309 3.30 37.86 8.76
CA ASP A 309 2.26 37.84 7.71
C ASP A 309 2.89 37.79 6.30
N ASP A 310 4.07 38.39 6.12
CA ASP A 310 4.89 38.25 4.92
C ASP A 310 5.44 36.81 4.74
N PHE A 311 5.66 36.08 5.83
CA PHE A 311 6.15 34.69 5.78
C PHE A 311 5.16 33.74 5.11
N PHE A 312 3.87 33.85 5.43
CA PHE A 312 2.83 32.98 4.84
C PHE A 312 2.46 33.36 3.40
N GLN A 313 2.53 34.65 3.03
CA GLN A 313 2.32 35.06 1.63
C GLN A 313 3.45 34.60 0.72
N ASN A 314 4.69 34.56 1.23
CA ASN A 314 5.85 34.19 0.43
C ASN A 314 5.99 32.67 0.23
N ILE A 315 5.45 31.83 1.13
CA ILE A 315 5.36 30.36 0.93
C ILE A 315 4.50 30.00 -0.30
N LYS A 316 3.50 30.82 -0.64
CA LYS A 316 2.60 30.58 -1.79
C LYS A 316 3.17 31.03 -3.14
N ARG A 317 4.14 31.94 -3.17
CA ARG A 317 4.53 32.61 -4.42
C ARG A 317 5.82 32.11 -5.05
N GLU A 318 6.86 31.77 -4.29
CA GLU A 318 8.07 31.14 -4.85
C GLU A 318 8.81 30.31 -3.78
N PRO A 319 8.87 28.97 -3.87
CA PRO A 319 9.51 28.13 -2.85
C PRO A 319 11.05 28.30 -2.77
N LEU A 320 11.65 29.12 -3.64
CA LEU A 320 13.11 29.23 -3.82
C LEU A 320 13.76 30.50 -3.23
N ALA A 321 12.99 31.53 -2.86
CA ALA A 321 13.55 32.84 -2.49
C ALA A 321 13.76 33.05 -0.96
N LEU A 322 13.08 32.29 -0.09
CA LEU A 322 13.05 32.58 1.36
C LEU A 322 14.05 31.77 2.20
N PHE A 323 14.72 30.77 1.61
CA PHE A 323 15.32 29.67 2.37
C PHE A 323 16.79 29.37 1.99
N PRO A 324 17.71 30.35 2.09
CA PRO A 324 19.09 30.20 1.61
C PRO A 324 19.98 29.29 2.49
N GLU A 325 19.68 29.10 3.79
CA GLU A 325 20.60 28.42 4.71
C GLU A 325 20.30 26.93 5.02
N LEU A 326 19.10 26.43 4.70
CA LEU A 326 18.77 25.01 4.83
C LEU A 326 19.30 24.15 3.66
N GLY A 327 19.81 24.78 2.60
CA GLY A 327 20.74 24.24 1.61
C GLY A 327 20.30 23.02 0.77
N LYS A 328 19.28 22.22 1.16
CA LYS A 328 18.89 20.98 0.46
C LYS A 328 17.37 20.70 0.49
N PRO A 329 16.77 20.29 -0.65
CA PRO A 329 15.35 19.93 -0.76
C PRO A 329 14.86 18.77 0.13
N THR A 330 15.75 17.91 0.63
CA THR A 330 15.39 16.71 1.39
C THR A 330 15.03 16.98 2.86
N ASP A 331 15.45 18.10 3.43
CA ASP A 331 15.10 18.49 4.81
C ASP A 331 13.64 18.99 4.91
N HIS A 332 13.12 19.61 3.84
CA HIS A 332 11.76 20.13 3.74
C HIS A 332 10.70 19.01 3.65
N LYS A 333 11.02 17.91 2.97
CA LYS A 333 10.17 16.71 2.92
C LYS A 333 10.01 16.05 4.30
N GLY A 334 11.06 16.03 5.12
CA GLY A 334 11.02 15.45 6.46
C GLY A 334 10.08 16.18 7.41
N LEU A 335 10.10 17.51 7.40
CA LEU A 335 9.19 18.35 8.19
C LEU A 335 7.73 18.20 7.74
N TYR A 336 7.53 18.07 6.44
CA TYR A 336 6.22 17.80 5.87
C TYR A 336 5.63 16.46 6.36
N TYR A 337 6.42 15.38 6.30
CA TYR A 337 6.00 14.08 6.81
C TYR A 337 5.75 14.09 8.32
N LEU A 338 6.54 14.85 9.07
CA LEU A 338 6.32 15.01 10.51
C LEU A 338 4.98 15.71 10.78
N ALA A 339 4.67 16.80 10.09
CA ALA A 339 3.39 17.51 10.26
C ALA A 339 2.20 16.57 9.97
N SER A 340 2.26 15.82 8.87
CA SER A 340 1.24 14.83 8.52
C SER A 340 1.12 13.71 9.56
N ALA A 341 2.25 13.22 10.09
CA ALA A 341 2.25 12.17 11.10
C ALA A 341 1.72 12.65 12.45
N LEU A 342 2.01 13.90 12.85
CA LEU A 342 1.48 14.50 14.08
C LEU A 342 -0.04 14.64 14.00
N VAL A 343 -0.57 15.09 12.86
CA VAL A 343 -2.02 15.16 12.62
C VAL A 343 -2.66 13.77 12.70
N SER A 344 -2.01 12.78 12.11
CA SER A 344 -2.46 11.38 12.16
C SER A 344 -2.43 10.77 13.57
N ASN A 345 -1.68 11.38 14.51
CA ASN A 345 -1.60 10.98 15.92
C ASN A 345 -2.43 11.92 16.83
N GLY A 346 -3.39 12.66 16.27
CA GLY A 346 -4.37 13.44 17.03
C GLY A 346 -4.00 14.88 17.33
N ALA A 347 -2.88 15.40 16.78
CA ALA A 347 -2.63 16.85 16.78
C ALA A 347 -3.56 17.55 15.78
N ASP A 348 -4.00 18.77 16.07
CA ASP A 348 -4.61 19.59 15.01
C ASP A 348 -3.52 20.15 14.06
N LEU A 349 -3.91 20.57 12.85
CA LEU A 349 -2.93 21.06 11.87
C LEU A 349 -2.21 22.32 12.36
N GLY A 350 -2.85 23.17 13.16
CA GLY A 350 -2.22 24.35 13.75
C GLY A 350 -1.13 23.95 14.74
N GLN A 351 -1.38 22.96 15.60
CA GLN A 351 -0.38 22.37 16.51
C GLN A 351 0.76 21.71 15.75
N ALA A 352 0.46 20.94 14.71
CA ALA A 352 1.48 20.26 13.89
C ALA A 352 2.36 21.27 13.13
N LEU A 353 1.75 22.30 12.55
CA LEU A 353 2.47 23.39 11.87
C LEU A 353 3.23 24.27 12.86
N LEU A 354 2.75 24.48 14.08
CA LEU A 354 3.48 25.19 15.13
C LEU A 354 4.71 24.39 15.53
N ILE A 355 4.57 23.08 15.82
CA ILE A 355 5.67 22.19 16.18
C ILE A 355 6.73 22.14 15.07
N CYS A 356 6.32 22.04 13.81
CA CYS A 356 7.23 22.08 12.66
C CYS A 356 7.79 23.50 12.41
N GLY A 357 7.03 24.55 12.73
CA GLY A 357 7.38 25.96 12.57
C GLY A 357 8.36 26.49 13.61
N LEU A 358 8.49 25.80 14.76
CA LEU A 358 9.59 26.01 15.73
C LEU A 358 10.97 25.78 15.10
N SER A 359 11.03 25.21 13.89
CA SER A 359 12.25 25.04 13.09
C SER A 359 12.79 26.33 12.45
N TYR A 360 12.01 27.41 12.34
CA TYR A 360 12.29 28.46 11.34
C TYR A 360 12.75 29.83 11.86
N SER A 361 12.51 30.16 13.13
CA SER A 361 12.92 31.49 13.66
C SER A 361 13.28 31.52 15.15
N ASN A 362 12.97 30.47 15.93
CA ASN A 362 13.12 30.47 17.40
C ASN A 362 14.07 29.42 17.97
N ILE A 363 14.78 28.61 17.17
CA ILE A 363 15.73 27.61 17.72
C ILE A 363 16.83 28.28 18.57
N ALA A 364 17.25 29.51 18.21
CA ALA A 364 18.19 30.30 18.99
C ALA A 364 17.65 30.72 20.39
N HIS A 365 16.36 30.52 20.65
CA HIS A 365 15.71 30.75 21.95
C HIS A 365 15.24 29.45 22.60
N CYS A 366 15.49 28.29 21.98
CA CYS A 366 15.15 26.99 22.56
C CYS A 366 16.23 26.44 23.51
N GLU A 367 17.37 27.12 23.64
CA GLU A 367 18.51 26.72 24.50
C GLU A 367 18.12 26.58 25.98
N GLU A 368 17.03 27.22 26.40
CA GLU A 368 16.51 27.16 27.77
C GLU A 368 15.69 25.89 28.06
N PHE A 369 15.18 25.22 27.03
CA PHE A 369 14.36 24.01 27.13
C PHE A 369 15.22 22.77 27.03
N LEU A 370 15.72 22.29 28.17
CA LEU A 370 16.70 21.19 28.25
C LEU A 370 16.09 19.88 28.76
N ASP A 371 14.88 19.89 29.30
CA ASP A 371 14.22 18.72 29.85
C ASP A 371 13.40 17.96 28.78
N TRP A 372 13.20 16.67 29.01
CA TRP A 372 12.28 15.85 28.22
C TRP A 372 10.86 16.45 28.22
N ASN A 373 10.43 16.98 29.36
CA ASN A 373 9.09 17.53 29.54
C ASN A 373 8.84 18.85 28.82
N ASP A 374 9.90 19.53 28.39
CA ASP A 374 9.79 20.75 27.60
C ASP A 374 9.39 20.47 26.15
N ILE A 375 9.50 19.21 25.70
CA ILE A 375 9.10 18.81 24.36
C ILE A 375 7.57 18.73 24.28
N PRO A 376 6.94 19.34 23.25
CA PRO A 376 5.50 19.26 23.03
C PRO A 376 5.00 17.81 23.11
N VAL A 377 3.91 17.60 23.87
CA VAL A 377 3.42 16.25 24.19
C VAL A 377 3.12 15.42 22.94
N GLN A 378 2.60 16.04 21.88
CA GLN A 378 2.31 15.37 20.62
C GLN A 378 3.59 14.86 19.93
N LEU A 379 4.68 15.64 20.00
CA LEU A 379 5.97 15.24 19.46
C LEU A 379 6.61 14.12 20.29
N ARG A 380 6.49 14.17 21.63
CA ARG A 380 6.94 13.08 22.51
C ARG A 380 6.21 11.78 22.23
N VAL A 381 4.88 11.81 22.24
CA VAL A 381 4.03 10.65 21.95
C VAL A 381 4.37 10.07 20.57
N TRP A 382 4.60 10.94 19.58
CA TRP A 382 5.05 10.48 18.27
C TRP A 382 6.40 9.76 18.34
N ILE A 383 7.42 10.33 18.99
CA ILE A 383 8.76 9.72 19.15
C ILE A 383 8.66 8.37 19.88
N GLU A 384 7.94 8.32 21.00
CA GLU A 384 7.74 7.13 21.84
C GLU A 384 7.12 5.96 21.04
N ASN A 385 6.22 6.27 20.12
CA ASN A 385 5.53 5.29 19.29
C ASN A 385 6.34 4.79 18.10
N GLN A 386 7.46 5.43 17.75
CA GLN A 386 8.28 4.99 16.61
C GLN A 386 9.11 3.76 16.96
N ARG A 387 8.70 2.59 16.42
CA ARG A 387 9.41 1.31 16.61
C ARG A 387 10.91 1.38 16.29
N GLY A 388 11.29 2.15 15.27
CA GLY A 388 12.69 2.27 14.84
C GLY A 388 13.51 3.28 15.63
N LEU A 389 12.90 4.01 16.57
CA LEU A 389 13.60 4.86 17.54
C LEU A 389 13.84 4.16 18.88
N LYS A 390 13.24 2.98 19.08
CA LYS A 390 13.41 2.18 20.30
C LYS A 390 14.79 1.54 20.38
N ILE A 391 15.25 1.30 21.60
CA ILE A 391 16.47 0.56 21.88
C ILE A 391 16.10 -0.60 22.81
N ASN A 392 16.31 -1.84 22.34
CA ASN A 392 15.89 -3.04 23.07
C ASN A 392 14.40 -3.02 23.43
N MET A 393 13.55 -2.59 22.49
CA MET A 393 12.09 -2.44 22.60
C MET A 393 11.62 -1.37 23.59
N LYS A 394 12.52 -0.60 24.19
CA LYS A 394 12.16 0.49 25.11
C LYS A 394 11.99 1.80 24.35
N ALA A 395 10.93 2.54 24.69
CA ALA A 395 10.65 3.86 24.13
C ALA A 395 11.67 4.89 24.64
N VAL A 396 11.70 6.05 23.99
CA VAL A 396 12.46 7.21 24.45
C VAL A 396 11.64 7.91 25.52
N GLU A 397 12.10 7.86 26.77
CA GLU A 397 11.33 8.37 27.92
C GLU A 397 12.11 9.44 28.71
N SER A 398 13.34 9.75 28.29
CA SER A 398 14.24 10.67 28.97
C SER A 398 15.10 11.48 28.00
N ILE A 399 15.70 12.57 28.50
CA ILE A 399 16.62 13.38 27.70
C ILE A 399 17.90 12.63 27.32
N ASP A 400 18.36 11.72 28.19
CA ASP A 400 19.51 10.86 27.93
C ASP A 400 19.21 9.87 26.79
N ASP A 401 18.01 9.29 26.78
CA ASP A 401 17.56 8.45 25.67
C ASP A 401 17.47 9.23 24.38
N LEU A 402 16.95 10.47 24.44
CA LEU A 402 16.84 11.34 23.27
C LEU A 402 18.21 11.65 22.67
N GLN A 403 19.19 12.05 23.49
CA GLN A 403 20.57 12.29 23.06
C GLN A 403 21.22 11.02 22.52
N ARG A 404 20.94 9.87 23.13
CA ARG A 404 21.46 8.57 22.66
C ARG A 404 20.91 8.23 21.28
N VAL A 405 19.59 8.32 21.08
CA VAL A 405 18.92 8.09 19.79
C VAL A 405 19.44 9.06 18.73
N HIS A 406 19.60 10.34 19.09
CA HIS A 406 20.16 11.36 18.21
C HIS A 406 21.53 10.96 17.66
N ARG A 407 22.45 10.57 18.54
CA ARG A 407 23.80 10.11 18.15
C ARG A 407 23.75 8.88 17.25
N LEU A 408 22.86 7.93 17.53
CA LEU A 408 22.69 6.70 16.74
C LEU A 408 22.14 6.97 15.33
N LEU A 409 21.29 7.99 15.17
CA LEU A 409 20.78 8.45 13.87
C LEU A 409 21.82 9.27 13.09
N CYS A 410 22.50 10.22 13.75
CA CYS A 410 23.51 11.05 13.11
C CYS A 410 24.74 10.24 12.66
N ARG A 411 25.12 9.22 13.44
CA ARG A 411 26.32 8.36 13.28
C ARG A 411 27.67 9.10 13.23
N THR A 412 27.61 10.42 13.34
CA THR A 412 28.69 11.40 13.29
C THR A 412 28.40 12.45 14.35
N GLN A 413 29.34 13.36 14.59
CA GLN A 413 29.13 14.42 15.57
C GLN A 413 27.92 15.27 15.14
N PRO A 414 26.85 15.34 15.97
CA PRO A 414 25.65 16.08 15.61
C PRO A 414 25.96 17.58 15.49
N LYS A 415 25.42 18.23 14.44
CA LYS A 415 25.50 19.69 14.29
C LYS A 415 24.48 20.40 15.20
N VAL A 416 23.30 19.80 15.32
CA VAL A 416 22.27 20.16 16.30
C VAL A 416 22.70 19.56 17.63
N THR A 417 22.66 20.29 18.73
CA THR A 417 22.97 19.74 20.06
C THR A 417 21.99 20.28 21.08
N LEU A 418 21.90 19.62 22.23
CA LEU A 418 21.03 20.10 23.31
C LEU A 418 21.43 21.52 23.75
N GLN A 419 22.72 21.80 23.81
CA GLN A 419 23.25 23.10 24.25
C GLN A 419 22.91 24.24 23.27
N SER A 420 22.88 23.97 21.97
CA SER A 420 22.70 25.01 20.95
C SER A 420 21.29 25.10 20.39
N HIS A 421 20.44 24.09 20.60
CA HIS A 421 19.12 24.00 19.96
C HIS A 421 18.02 23.51 20.91
N GLY A 422 18.36 23.19 22.18
CA GLY A 422 17.42 22.65 23.16
C GLY A 422 16.92 21.23 22.85
N ALA A 423 16.09 20.71 23.75
CA ALA A 423 15.44 19.40 23.63
C ALA A 423 14.50 19.34 22.42
N ILE A 424 13.77 20.43 22.16
CA ILE A 424 12.84 20.55 21.02
C ILE A 424 13.59 20.48 19.69
N GLY A 425 14.70 21.22 19.53
CA GLY A 425 15.49 21.20 18.31
C GLY A 425 16.12 19.84 18.04
N VAL A 426 16.60 19.16 19.09
CA VAL A 426 17.11 17.77 18.97
C VAL A 426 15.99 16.81 18.55
N ALA A 427 14.79 16.92 19.14
CA ALA A 427 13.65 16.08 18.79
C ALA A 427 13.24 16.25 17.31
N LEU A 428 13.23 17.48 16.79
CA LEU A 428 12.93 17.76 15.38
C LEU A 428 13.99 17.16 14.43
N ASP A 429 15.28 17.30 14.75
CA ASP A 429 16.36 16.73 13.93
C ASP A 429 16.31 15.18 13.92
N ILE A 430 15.94 14.56 15.05
CA ILE A 430 15.66 13.11 15.12
C ILE A 430 14.54 12.73 14.16
N SER A 431 13.41 13.43 14.19
CA SER A 431 12.25 13.15 13.33
C SER A 431 12.61 13.20 11.85
N ILE A 432 13.29 14.27 11.42
CA ILE A 432 13.70 14.45 10.02
C ILE A 432 14.65 13.34 9.58
N ARG A 433 15.65 13.00 10.41
CA ARG A 433 16.62 11.93 10.11
C ARG A 433 15.96 10.57 10.06
N TYR A 434 15.00 10.31 10.94
CA TYR A 434 14.25 9.07 10.96
C TYR A 434 13.48 8.86 9.65
N PHE A 435 12.77 9.88 9.16
CA PHE A 435 12.07 9.81 7.87
C PHE A 435 13.02 9.56 6.69
N LYS A 436 14.16 10.25 6.65
CA LYS A 436 15.20 10.01 5.62
C LYS A 436 15.71 8.57 5.65
N GLN A 437 15.87 8.00 6.84
CA GLN A 437 16.30 6.62 7.01
C GLN A 437 15.24 5.64 6.51
N ILE A 438 13.96 5.86 6.80
CA ILE A 438 12.86 5.01 6.28
C ILE A 438 12.77 5.10 4.76
N GLU A 439 12.85 6.30 4.18
CA GLU A 439 12.81 6.51 2.73
C GLU A 439 13.93 5.73 2.01
N HIS A 440 15.15 5.78 2.54
CA HIS A 440 16.28 5.00 2.01
C HIS A 440 16.07 3.49 2.11
N ILE A 441 15.39 2.99 3.15
CA ILE A 441 15.08 1.56 3.29
C ILE A 441 14.18 1.07 2.14
N GLY A 442 13.24 1.93 1.69
CA GLY A 442 12.40 1.65 0.53
C GLY A 442 13.19 1.62 -0.79
N GLN A 443 14.16 2.52 -0.96
CA GLN A 443 14.97 2.63 -2.19
C GLN A 443 16.08 1.56 -2.31
N ASP A 444 16.74 1.19 -1.21
CA ASP A 444 17.77 0.13 -1.16
C ASP A 444 17.19 -1.30 -1.32
N ALA A 445 15.86 -1.44 -1.32
CA ALA A 445 15.19 -2.72 -1.52
C ALA A 445 15.50 -3.35 -2.90
N SER A 446 15.88 -2.57 -3.92
CA SER A 446 15.99 -3.04 -5.31
C SER A 446 16.98 -4.19 -5.57
N LYS A 447 18.08 -4.33 -4.81
CA LYS A 447 19.14 -5.30 -5.13
C LYS A 447 18.96 -6.71 -4.54
N ILE A 448 18.16 -6.83 -3.47
CA ILE A 448 17.93 -8.11 -2.77
C ILE A 448 16.46 -8.34 -2.38
N ALA A 449 15.52 -7.46 -2.76
CA ALA A 449 14.10 -7.58 -2.41
C ALA A 449 13.50 -8.92 -2.82
N ASP A 450 13.93 -9.48 -3.95
CA ASP A 450 13.49 -10.79 -4.44
C ASP A 450 13.97 -11.98 -3.59
N LEU A 451 14.92 -11.75 -2.68
CA LEU A 451 15.54 -12.77 -1.85
C LEU A 451 15.25 -12.61 -0.35
N VAL A 452 14.53 -11.56 0.01
CA VAL A 452 14.14 -11.28 1.39
C VAL A 452 12.62 -11.08 1.48
N PHE A 453 12.10 -11.15 2.69
CA PHE A 453 10.70 -10.85 2.96
C PHE A 453 10.55 -10.30 4.38
N GLU A 454 9.46 -9.61 4.62
CA GLU A 454 9.05 -9.12 5.93
C GLU A 454 8.02 -10.11 6.49
N ASN A 455 8.12 -10.43 7.77
CA ASN A 455 7.15 -11.28 8.44
C ASN A 455 6.85 -10.72 9.84
N PRO A 456 5.82 -9.88 9.96
CA PRO A 456 5.40 -9.30 11.22
C PRO A 456 5.10 -10.36 12.29
N SER A 457 4.63 -11.56 11.89
CA SER A 457 4.31 -12.66 12.79
C SER A 457 5.56 -13.34 13.40
N LEU A 458 6.74 -13.17 12.80
CA LEU A 458 7.99 -13.68 13.35
C LEU A 458 8.66 -12.68 14.30
N CYS A 459 8.58 -11.39 13.98
CA CYS A 459 9.25 -10.34 14.73
C CYS A 459 8.70 -8.97 14.35
N GLU A 460 8.06 -8.30 15.30
CA GLU A 460 7.46 -6.97 15.09
C GLU A 460 8.50 -5.85 14.94
N ALA A 461 9.62 -5.97 15.68
CA ALA A 461 10.83 -5.17 15.53
C ALA A 461 12.01 -5.99 16.05
N MET A 462 13.20 -5.83 15.45
CA MET A 462 14.40 -6.60 15.83
C MET A 462 15.33 -5.76 16.72
N PRO A 463 15.52 -6.12 18.00
CA PRO A 463 16.57 -5.53 18.83
C PRO A 463 17.96 -5.78 18.29
N ARG A 464 18.81 -4.74 18.27
CA ARG A 464 20.14 -4.82 17.67
C ARG A 464 21.24 -4.25 18.55
N LYS A 465 22.44 -4.70 18.26
CA LYS A 465 23.69 -4.15 18.79
C LYS A 465 24.72 -3.93 17.69
N CYS A 466 25.66 -3.03 17.95
CA CYS A 466 26.77 -2.78 17.05
C CYS A 466 27.75 -3.96 17.06
N GLY A 467 28.07 -4.52 15.89
CA GLY A 467 29.03 -5.62 15.78
C GLY A 467 30.48 -5.26 16.13
N LEU A 468 30.82 -3.98 16.33
CA LEU A 468 32.17 -3.55 16.74
C LEU A 468 32.27 -3.29 18.25
N CYS A 469 31.44 -2.39 18.80
CA CYS A 469 31.49 -2.03 20.22
C CYS A 469 30.51 -2.81 21.11
N ASN A 470 29.69 -3.69 20.53
CA ASN A 470 28.69 -4.53 21.22
C ASN A 470 27.61 -3.75 22.00
N GLN A 471 27.57 -2.42 21.88
CA GLN A 471 26.55 -1.57 22.49
C GLN A 471 25.20 -1.73 21.78
N SER A 472 24.11 -1.66 22.55
CA SER A 472 22.75 -1.60 22.00
C SER A 472 22.55 -0.33 21.17
N ILE A 473 21.93 -0.52 20.01
CA ILE A 473 21.62 0.52 19.02
C ILE A 473 20.12 0.49 18.72
N LEU A 474 19.66 1.37 17.83
CA LEU A 474 18.25 1.42 17.42
C LEU A 474 17.76 0.07 16.89
N ASP A 475 16.53 -0.27 17.22
CA ASP A 475 15.86 -1.49 16.75
C ASP A 475 15.56 -1.40 15.24
N ASP A 476 15.43 -2.54 14.57
CA ASP A 476 14.96 -2.59 13.18
C ASP A 476 13.43 -2.60 13.17
N ALA A 477 12.82 -1.48 12.81
CA ALA A 477 11.36 -1.40 12.63
C ALA A 477 10.85 -2.26 11.46
N PHE A 478 11.73 -2.57 10.50
CA PHE A 478 11.40 -3.32 9.29
C PHE A 478 12.35 -4.52 9.17
N PRO A 479 12.24 -5.53 10.06
CA PRO A 479 13.13 -6.67 10.05
C PRO A 479 12.88 -7.52 8.82
N ARG A 480 13.96 -7.80 8.08
CA ARG A 480 13.92 -8.61 6.86
C ARG A 480 14.57 -9.95 7.11
N PHE A 481 13.92 -10.99 6.59
CA PHE A 481 14.38 -12.38 6.70
C PHE A 481 14.70 -12.93 5.32
N LYS A 482 15.63 -13.88 5.27
CA LYS A 482 16.00 -14.56 4.03
C LYS A 482 14.84 -15.43 3.54
N ARG A 483 14.42 -15.25 2.28
CA ARG A 483 13.26 -15.97 1.69
C ARG A 483 13.41 -17.49 1.71
N LEU A 484 14.61 -18.00 1.42
CA LEU A 484 14.91 -19.44 1.41
C LEU A 484 15.29 -20.01 2.79
N ASP A 485 15.41 -19.17 3.83
CA ASP A 485 15.67 -19.59 5.21
C ASP A 485 15.00 -18.58 6.17
N PRO A 486 13.67 -18.65 6.34
CA PRO A 486 12.85 -17.71 7.12
C PRO A 486 13.33 -17.41 8.54
N GLN A 487 14.13 -18.30 9.13
CA GLN A 487 14.68 -18.11 10.48
C GLN A 487 15.95 -17.26 10.51
N ARG A 488 16.47 -16.80 9.36
CA ARG A 488 17.68 -15.98 9.29
C ARG A 488 17.37 -14.52 9.03
N TYR A 489 17.63 -13.70 10.04
CA TYR A 489 17.60 -12.24 9.94
C TYR A 489 18.69 -11.72 8.99
N VAL A 490 18.37 -10.72 8.19
CA VAL A 490 19.30 -10.08 7.25
C VAL A 490 19.88 -8.82 7.87
N LEU A 491 21.20 -8.81 8.07
CA LEU A 491 21.90 -7.73 8.75
C LEU A 491 21.81 -6.39 8.01
N ARG A 492 21.81 -5.28 8.77
CA ARG A 492 21.96 -3.92 8.21
C ARG A 492 23.39 -3.41 8.35
N PHE A 493 23.85 -2.75 7.28
CA PHE A 493 25.18 -2.15 7.23
C PHE A 493 25.21 -0.83 8.00
N LEU A 494 26.27 -0.63 8.79
CA LEU A 494 26.52 0.59 9.53
C LEU A 494 27.82 1.21 9.02
N GLN A 495 27.68 2.11 8.04
CA GLN A 495 28.80 2.88 7.52
C GLN A 495 29.39 3.71 8.66
N ASN A 496 30.70 3.59 8.87
CA ASN A 496 31.46 4.25 9.94
C ASN A 496 31.04 3.88 11.38
N GLY A 497 30.45 2.69 11.57
CA GLY A 497 30.06 2.20 12.89
C GLY A 497 28.73 2.77 13.39
N CYS A 498 28.51 2.73 14.71
CA CYS A 498 27.22 3.11 15.31
C CYS A 498 27.11 4.56 15.77
N GLY A 499 28.20 5.33 15.78
CA GLY A 499 28.19 6.74 16.22
C GLY A 499 28.20 6.98 17.73
N LEU A 500 28.12 5.95 18.56
CA LEU A 500 28.27 6.11 20.01
C LEU A 500 29.73 6.44 20.39
N PRO A 501 29.95 7.26 21.44
CA PRO A 501 31.29 7.52 21.98
C PRO A 501 32.03 6.21 22.29
N GLY A 502 33.29 6.12 21.89
CA GLY A 502 34.12 4.93 22.06
C GLY A 502 33.89 3.82 21.03
N CYS A 503 33.02 4.01 20.03
CA CYS A 503 32.94 3.08 18.90
C CYS A 503 34.16 3.28 17.96
N PRO A 504 34.89 2.22 17.57
CA PRO A 504 36.03 2.33 16.64
C PRO A 504 35.61 2.62 15.17
N GLY A 505 34.34 2.97 14.96
CA GLY A 505 33.68 3.03 13.67
C GLY A 505 34.24 4.07 12.69
N ASN A 506 34.88 5.13 13.18
CA ASN A 506 35.46 6.17 12.31
C ASN A 506 36.54 5.63 11.35
N GLN A 507 37.05 4.41 11.57
CA GLN A 507 38.02 3.72 10.71
C GLN A 507 37.50 2.40 10.11
N LEU A 508 36.39 1.86 10.64
CA LEU A 508 35.88 0.53 10.28
C LEU A 508 34.35 0.54 10.16
N SER A 509 33.81 -0.10 9.12
CA SER A 509 32.36 -0.30 9.02
C SER A 509 31.87 -1.43 9.93
N ALA A 510 30.68 -1.26 10.51
CA ALA A 510 30.07 -2.26 11.38
C ALA A 510 28.84 -2.92 10.74
N TRP A 511 28.36 -3.98 11.38
CA TRP A 511 27.06 -4.57 11.10
C TRP A 511 26.16 -4.42 12.32
N ALA A 512 24.89 -4.09 12.10
CA ALA A 512 23.86 -4.13 13.11
C ALA A 512 23.40 -5.60 13.25
N ILE A 513 23.86 -6.27 14.30
CA ILE A 513 23.56 -7.68 14.57
C ILE A 513 22.43 -7.80 15.61
N PRO A 514 21.64 -8.90 15.62
CA PRO A 514 20.64 -9.15 16.65
C PRO A 514 21.23 -9.05 18.06
N ALA A 515 20.48 -8.44 18.97
CA ALA A 515 20.88 -8.37 20.38
C ALA A 515 20.86 -9.76 21.03
N ASP A 516 19.83 -10.56 20.72
CA ASP A 516 19.73 -11.95 21.14
C ASP A 516 20.70 -12.85 20.33
N PRO A 517 21.67 -13.51 20.98
CA PRO A 517 22.62 -14.41 20.31
C PRO A 517 21.97 -15.68 19.73
N SER A 518 20.74 -16.03 20.13
CA SER A 518 20.01 -17.19 19.59
C SER A 518 19.53 -16.98 18.15
N VAL A 519 19.32 -15.71 17.77
CA VAL A 519 18.79 -15.33 16.45
C VAL A 519 19.86 -15.56 15.39
N LYS A 520 19.57 -16.48 14.48
CA LYS A 520 20.45 -16.73 13.32
C LYS A 520 20.37 -15.54 12.38
N TYR A 521 21.51 -15.14 11.82
CA TYR A 521 21.56 -14.05 10.85
C TYR A 521 22.45 -14.34 9.65
N THR A 522 22.33 -13.51 8.62
CA THR A 522 23.17 -13.52 7.41
C THR A 522 23.40 -12.10 6.90
N ARG A 523 24.50 -11.90 6.18
CA ARG A 523 24.76 -10.63 5.48
C ARG A 523 23.82 -10.47 4.28
N PRO A 524 23.48 -9.22 3.90
CA PRO A 524 22.69 -8.88 2.71
C PRO A 524 23.51 -9.08 1.42
N ASP A 525 24.02 -10.29 1.23
CA ASP A 525 24.84 -10.67 0.07
C ASP A 525 24.04 -11.65 -0.79
N ARG A 526 23.89 -11.34 -2.07
CA ARG A 526 23.03 -12.11 -2.99
C ARG A 526 23.41 -13.59 -3.00
N ASN A 527 24.70 -13.92 -3.04
CA ASN A 527 25.21 -15.29 -3.03
C ASN A 527 24.83 -16.04 -1.74
N LYS A 528 24.93 -15.38 -0.59
CA LYS A 528 24.49 -15.96 0.70
C LYS A 528 22.97 -16.07 0.82
N LEU A 529 22.23 -15.17 0.19
CA LEU A 529 20.76 -15.17 0.23
C LEU A 529 20.15 -16.20 -0.72
N VAL A 530 20.75 -16.47 -1.89
CA VAL A 530 20.31 -17.56 -2.80
C VAL A 530 20.78 -18.95 -2.34
N ALA A 531 21.81 -19.02 -1.50
CA ALA A 531 22.31 -20.31 -1.02
C ALA A 531 21.23 -21.06 -0.23
N LEU A 532 20.94 -22.30 -0.59
CA LEU A 532 19.96 -23.12 0.13
C LEU A 532 20.42 -23.42 1.56
N PRO A 533 19.49 -23.65 2.51
CA PRO A 533 19.84 -24.16 3.83
C PRO A 533 20.70 -25.43 3.72
N ARG A 534 21.78 -25.51 4.50
CA ARG A 534 22.68 -26.69 4.50
C ARG A 534 22.00 -28.00 4.95
N LYS A 535 20.85 -27.90 5.64
CA LYS A 535 19.97 -29.02 5.98
C LYS A 535 18.64 -28.80 5.29
N SER A 536 18.31 -29.66 4.35
CA SER A 536 17.10 -29.56 3.54
C SER A 536 15.88 -30.02 4.35
N ASN A 537 14.83 -29.22 4.42
CA ASN A 537 13.56 -29.52 5.11
C ASN A 537 12.62 -30.47 4.32
N TRP A 538 13.09 -31.06 3.21
CA TRP A 538 12.25 -31.89 2.32
C TRP A 538 11.68 -33.14 3.00
N GLU A 539 12.32 -33.64 4.06
CA GLU A 539 11.86 -34.85 4.76
C GLU A 539 10.44 -34.68 5.31
N ALA A 540 10.10 -33.47 5.79
CA ALA A 540 8.75 -33.17 6.30
C ALA A 540 7.66 -33.22 5.21
N TYR A 541 8.03 -33.03 3.94
CA TYR A 541 7.10 -32.93 2.82
C TYR A 541 7.04 -34.19 1.97
N PHE A 542 8.19 -34.81 1.69
CA PHE A 542 8.26 -35.99 0.82
C PHE A 542 8.11 -37.32 1.54
N LEU A 543 8.30 -37.38 2.86
CA LEU A 543 8.22 -38.63 3.61
C LEU A 543 6.85 -38.80 4.27
N ARG A 544 6.46 -40.07 4.42
CA ARG A 544 5.34 -40.48 5.26
C ARG A 544 5.68 -40.26 6.73
N ASN A 545 4.70 -39.88 7.53
CA ASN A 545 4.81 -40.01 8.98
C ASN A 545 4.62 -41.49 9.38
N GLY A 546 5.05 -41.88 10.59
CA GLY A 546 5.01 -43.29 11.03
C GLY A 546 3.61 -43.92 11.00
N VAL A 547 2.55 -43.12 11.09
CA VAL A 547 1.15 -43.55 11.06
C VAL A 547 0.68 -43.85 9.63
N GLU A 548 1.21 -43.13 8.64
CA GLU A 548 0.90 -43.28 7.20
C GLU A 548 1.58 -44.50 6.55
N ASN A 549 2.39 -45.26 7.30
CA ASN A 549 3.17 -46.38 6.75
C ASN A 549 2.30 -47.63 6.45
N GLY A 550 1.13 -47.78 7.06
CA GLY A 550 0.15 -48.82 6.70
C GLY A 550 0.76 -50.22 6.63
N SER A 551 0.67 -50.86 5.44
CA SER A 551 1.17 -52.21 5.16
C SER A 551 2.62 -52.28 4.63
N LEU A 552 3.38 -51.19 4.72
CA LEU A 552 4.77 -51.15 4.25
C LEU A 552 5.71 -51.93 5.19
N PRO A 553 6.81 -52.51 4.67
CA PRO A 553 7.78 -53.23 5.50
C PRO A 553 8.37 -52.36 6.62
N GLU A 554 8.34 -52.87 7.85
CA GLU A 554 8.98 -52.27 9.03
C GLU A 554 10.50 -52.50 9.06
N ASN A 555 10.98 -53.52 8.33
CA ASN A 555 12.39 -53.82 8.18
C ASN A 555 12.72 -53.97 6.68
N VAL A 556 13.80 -53.34 6.23
CA VAL A 556 14.28 -53.47 4.85
C VAL A 556 15.74 -53.92 4.86
N THR A 557 15.98 -55.15 4.40
CA THR A 557 17.34 -55.67 4.21
C THR A 557 17.95 -55.12 2.92
N LEU A 558 19.11 -54.48 3.06
CA LEU A 558 19.91 -53.94 1.97
C LEU A 558 21.10 -54.85 1.67
N VAL A 559 21.40 -55.00 0.39
CA VAL A 559 22.61 -55.69 -0.09
C VAL A 559 23.55 -54.70 -0.76
N CYS A 560 24.85 -54.82 -0.49
CA CYS A 560 25.86 -54.04 -1.17
C CYS A 560 25.97 -54.50 -2.63
N ARG A 561 25.68 -53.62 -3.61
CA ARG A 561 25.70 -53.98 -5.04
C ARG A 561 27.08 -54.39 -5.56
N ARG A 562 28.15 -53.95 -4.89
CA ARG A 562 29.53 -54.22 -5.31
C ARG A 562 30.00 -55.62 -4.89
N CYS A 563 30.01 -55.92 -3.59
CA CYS A 563 30.47 -57.22 -3.10
C CYS A 563 29.36 -58.29 -3.05
N ARG A 564 28.08 -57.89 -3.05
CA ARG A 564 26.89 -58.76 -2.93
C ARG A 564 26.82 -59.66 -1.69
N THR A 565 27.82 -59.62 -0.81
CA THR A 565 27.91 -60.45 0.40
C THR A 565 27.53 -59.70 1.67
N GLN A 566 27.79 -58.40 1.74
CA GLN A 566 27.42 -57.60 2.91
C GLN A 566 25.92 -57.26 2.88
N LEU A 567 25.23 -57.62 3.95
CA LEU A 567 23.85 -57.25 4.26
C LEU A 567 23.80 -56.17 5.35
N PHE A 568 22.73 -55.39 5.35
CA PHE A 568 22.39 -54.40 6.37
C PHE A 568 20.87 -54.35 6.53
N ASP A 569 20.38 -54.56 7.75
CA ASP A 569 18.96 -54.44 8.05
C ASP A 569 18.63 -53.02 8.53
N ASP A 570 17.81 -52.31 7.77
CA ASP A 570 17.28 -51.01 8.18
C ASP A 570 16.00 -51.23 8.99
N THR A 571 16.11 -51.03 10.30
CA THR A 571 14.99 -51.16 11.26
C THR A 571 14.13 -49.90 11.37
N GLU A 572 14.52 -48.83 10.69
CA GLU A 572 13.76 -47.58 10.61
C GLU A 572 13.67 -47.12 9.15
N PRO A 573 12.98 -47.90 8.29
CA PRO A 573 12.86 -47.58 6.89
C PRO A 573 11.99 -46.33 6.70
N ARG A 574 12.42 -45.48 5.76
CA ARG A 574 11.73 -44.23 5.42
C ARG A 574 11.09 -44.37 4.05
N TRP A 575 9.83 -43.98 3.94
CA TRP A 575 9.02 -44.17 2.74
C TRP A 575 8.53 -42.85 2.17
N THR A 576 8.50 -42.73 0.84
CA THR A 576 7.93 -41.55 0.17
C THR A 576 6.40 -41.52 0.29
N ARG A 577 5.83 -40.31 0.28
CA ARG A 577 4.39 -40.05 0.46
C ARG A 577 3.52 -40.34 -0.76
N GLU A 578 4.12 -40.52 -1.94
CA GLU A 578 3.40 -40.87 -3.17
C GLU A 578 2.54 -42.14 -3.00
N SER A 579 1.53 -42.29 -3.87
CA SER A 579 0.59 -43.43 -3.91
C SER A 579 1.29 -44.78 -4.04
N THR A 580 2.43 -44.82 -4.74
CA THR A 580 3.32 -45.99 -4.87
C THR A 580 4.61 -45.75 -4.06
N PRO A 581 4.64 -46.08 -2.76
CA PRO A 581 5.72 -45.65 -1.87
C PRO A 581 7.05 -46.26 -2.26
N ARG A 582 8.11 -45.44 -2.24
CA ARG A 582 9.49 -45.85 -2.47
C ARG A 582 10.29 -45.75 -1.19
N TYR A 583 11.11 -46.76 -0.94
CA TYR A 583 12.05 -46.77 0.16
C TYR A 583 13.18 -45.75 -0.09
N VAL A 584 13.49 -44.91 0.91
CA VAL A 584 14.56 -43.92 0.84
C VAL A 584 15.87 -44.53 1.32
N LEU A 585 16.75 -44.81 0.37
CA LEU A 585 17.95 -45.62 0.56
C LEU A 585 18.90 -45.08 1.64
N ARG A 586 19.21 -45.91 2.65
CA ARG A 586 20.33 -45.69 3.58
C ARG A 586 21.66 -46.06 2.93
N ARG A 587 22.73 -45.37 3.36
CA ARG A 587 24.10 -45.60 2.85
C ARG A 587 25.06 -45.98 3.98
N PRO A 588 24.93 -47.18 4.56
CA PRO A 588 25.89 -47.65 5.56
C PRO A 588 27.27 -47.91 4.94
N ASN A 589 28.29 -47.98 5.78
CA ASN A 589 29.63 -48.34 5.35
C ASN A 589 29.72 -49.85 5.09
N CYS A 590 30.18 -50.25 3.90
CA CYS A 590 30.42 -51.66 3.60
C CYS A 590 31.79 -52.09 4.14
N LYS A 591 31.81 -53.01 5.10
CA LYS A 591 33.04 -53.54 5.72
C LYS A 591 33.94 -54.25 4.71
N THR A 592 33.36 -54.99 3.77
CA THR A 592 34.09 -55.74 2.73
C THR A 592 34.72 -54.83 1.67
N CYS A 593 34.03 -53.77 1.27
CA CYS A 593 34.51 -52.86 0.22
C CYS A 593 35.35 -51.69 0.75
N ASN A 594 35.38 -51.49 2.07
CA ASN A 594 36.04 -50.39 2.80
C ASN A 594 35.82 -48.99 2.18
N LYS A 595 34.63 -48.75 1.61
CA LYS A 595 34.27 -47.46 0.99
C LYS A 595 33.03 -46.86 1.67
N LYS A 596 33.13 -45.58 2.02
CA LYS A 596 31.97 -44.73 2.31
C LYS A 596 31.19 -44.56 1.01
N ASN A 597 29.87 -44.81 1.00
CA ASN A 597 28.99 -44.72 -0.17
C ASN A 597 29.15 -45.80 -1.26
N THR A 598 29.26 -47.08 -0.91
CA THR A 598 28.95 -48.14 -1.89
C THR A 598 27.49 -48.05 -2.33
N ASN A 599 27.18 -48.39 -3.59
CA ASN A 599 25.79 -48.46 -4.05
C ASN A 599 25.10 -49.64 -3.34
N TRP A 600 24.15 -49.35 -2.45
CA TRP A 600 23.29 -50.33 -1.80
C TRP A 600 21.97 -50.45 -2.59
N SER A 601 21.27 -51.56 -2.45
CA SER A 601 19.87 -51.69 -2.89
C SER A 601 19.12 -52.66 -1.99
N PRO A 602 17.78 -52.58 -1.92
CA PRO A 602 16.97 -53.60 -1.28
C PRO A 602 17.30 -54.99 -1.84
N GLN A 603 17.41 -55.98 -0.95
CA GLN A 603 17.58 -57.38 -1.35
C GLN A 603 16.31 -57.90 -2.02
N ASN A 604 15.14 -57.51 -1.51
CA ASN A 604 13.87 -57.77 -2.14
C ASN A 604 13.69 -56.85 -3.36
N THR A 605 13.68 -57.45 -4.55
CA THR A 605 13.57 -56.73 -5.82
C THR A 605 12.20 -56.12 -6.07
N SER A 606 11.16 -56.49 -5.31
CA SER A 606 9.84 -55.85 -5.41
C SER A 606 9.78 -54.48 -4.72
N ILE A 607 10.76 -54.14 -3.87
CA ILE A 607 10.80 -52.86 -3.17
C ILE A 607 11.40 -51.79 -4.10
N LEU A 608 10.55 -50.86 -4.55
CA LEU A 608 10.99 -49.65 -5.24
C LEU A 608 11.72 -48.73 -4.27
N TRP A 609 12.78 -48.06 -4.75
CA TRP A 609 13.61 -47.21 -3.89
C TRP A 609 14.13 -45.97 -4.62
N VAL A 610 14.50 -44.97 -3.83
CA VAL A 610 15.04 -43.69 -4.31
C VAL A 610 16.18 -43.21 -3.41
N ASP A 611 17.18 -42.58 -4.01
CA ASP A 611 18.26 -41.94 -3.25
C ASP A 611 17.78 -40.65 -2.57
N SER A 612 18.14 -40.48 -1.30
CA SER A 612 17.93 -39.23 -0.57
C SER A 612 18.53 -38.01 -1.29
N SER A 613 19.64 -38.16 -2.01
CA SER A 613 20.24 -37.08 -2.81
C SER A 613 19.43 -36.72 -4.06
N LYS A 614 18.67 -37.66 -4.64
CA LYS A 614 17.72 -37.36 -5.73
C LYS A 614 16.55 -36.56 -5.20
N LEU A 615 16.01 -36.94 -4.04
CA LEU A 615 14.93 -36.20 -3.36
C LEU A 615 15.37 -34.78 -2.98
N SER A 616 16.54 -34.61 -2.38
CA SER A 616 17.05 -33.28 -2.04
C SER A 616 17.28 -32.40 -3.26
N ARG A 617 17.74 -32.96 -4.40
CA ARG A 617 17.90 -32.20 -5.65
C ARG A 617 16.54 -31.83 -6.26
N LYS A 618 15.57 -32.74 -6.21
CA LYS A 618 14.21 -32.48 -6.67
C LYS A 618 13.57 -31.36 -5.85
N TRP A 619 13.63 -31.43 -4.52
CA TRP A 619 13.16 -30.38 -3.63
C TRP A 619 13.81 -29.02 -3.92
N ALA A 620 15.14 -29.01 -4.07
CA ALA A 620 15.88 -27.81 -4.43
C ALA A 620 15.47 -27.23 -5.81
N SER A 621 15.08 -28.10 -6.75
CA SER A 621 14.57 -27.68 -8.06
C SER A 621 13.16 -27.10 -7.95
N LEU A 622 12.31 -27.66 -7.09
CA LEU A 622 10.95 -27.18 -6.86
C LEU A 622 10.96 -25.81 -6.19
N LEU A 623 11.78 -25.61 -5.14
CA LEU A 623 11.92 -24.32 -4.45
C LEU A 623 12.45 -23.18 -5.33
N LYS A 624 13.03 -23.47 -6.50
CA LYS A 624 13.44 -22.45 -7.48
C LYS A 624 12.29 -21.97 -8.37
N GLN A 625 11.15 -22.68 -8.38
CA GLN A 625 10.01 -22.33 -9.19
C GLN A 625 9.17 -21.26 -8.45
N PRO A 626 8.92 -20.09 -9.04
CA PRO A 626 8.21 -18.99 -8.36
C PRO A 626 6.79 -19.35 -7.89
N ALA A 627 6.17 -20.34 -8.53
CA ALA A 627 4.80 -20.77 -8.27
C ALA A 627 4.71 -22.04 -7.40
N PHE A 628 5.83 -22.54 -6.87
CA PHE A 628 5.83 -23.76 -6.06
C PHE A 628 5.52 -23.46 -4.59
N ASP A 629 4.39 -23.98 -4.10
CA ASP A 629 4.06 -24.03 -2.68
C ASP A 629 4.48 -25.39 -2.08
N PRO A 630 5.36 -25.43 -1.07
CA PRO A 630 5.69 -26.64 -0.32
C PRO A 630 4.48 -27.46 0.17
N GLU A 631 3.37 -26.80 0.51
CA GLU A 631 2.15 -27.45 1.01
C GLU A 631 1.42 -28.26 -0.09
N ASP A 632 1.62 -27.93 -1.36
CA ASP A 632 0.99 -28.67 -2.47
C ASP A 632 1.53 -30.10 -2.58
N VAL A 633 2.74 -30.34 -2.11
CA VAL A 633 3.34 -31.67 -2.03
C VAL A 633 2.60 -32.56 -1.03
N LEU A 634 2.06 -31.98 0.05
CA LEU A 634 1.27 -32.71 1.04
C LEU A 634 -0.11 -33.07 0.48
N LYS A 635 -0.70 -32.18 -0.33
CA LYS A 635 -2.02 -32.36 -0.93
C LYS A 635 -2.01 -33.28 -2.15
N ASN A 636 -0.98 -33.17 -2.99
CA ASN A 636 -0.88 -33.86 -4.28
C ASN A 636 0.50 -34.52 -4.44
N PRO A 637 0.89 -35.48 -3.58
CA PRO A 637 2.23 -36.04 -3.58
C PRO A 637 2.61 -36.64 -4.93
N ASP A 638 1.69 -37.31 -5.62
CA ASP A 638 1.94 -38.00 -6.90
C ASP A 638 2.41 -37.07 -8.04
N TRP A 639 2.08 -35.78 -8.02
CA TRP A 639 2.59 -34.83 -9.02
C TRP A 639 4.11 -34.66 -8.94
N TYR A 640 4.67 -34.90 -7.76
CA TYR A 640 6.07 -34.69 -7.45
C TYR A 640 6.87 -35.98 -7.43
N PHE A 641 6.31 -37.10 -7.88
CA PHE A 641 7.05 -38.33 -8.11
C PHE A 641 6.61 -38.94 -9.46
N PRO A 642 7.53 -39.18 -10.41
CA PRO A 642 7.16 -39.69 -11.74
C PRO A 642 6.53 -41.08 -11.62
N THR A 643 5.47 -41.39 -12.37
CA THR A 643 4.87 -42.73 -12.40
C THR A 643 5.91 -43.80 -12.76
N ALA A 644 5.80 -44.99 -12.16
CA ALA A 644 6.75 -46.08 -12.32
C ALA A 644 6.97 -46.51 -13.79
N GLU A 645 6.01 -46.23 -14.67
CA GLU A 645 6.06 -46.51 -16.11
C GLU A 645 6.98 -45.54 -16.88
N ALA A 646 7.09 -44.28 -16.44
CA ALA A 646 7.92 -43.28 -17.11
C ALA A 646 9.44 -43.48 -16.91
N GLN A 647 9.86 -44.33 -15.97
CA GLN A 647 11.28 -44.56 -15.65
C GLN A 647 11.86 -45.87 -16.20
N LYS A 648 11.04 -46.79 -16.72
CA LYS A 648 11.57 -47.97 -17.44
C LYS A 648 12.31 -47.58 -18.74
N ALA A 649 12.12 -46.36 -19.24
CA ALA A 649 12.83 -45.82 -20.41
C ALA A 649 14.23 -45.25 -20.10
N ASP A 650 14.56 -44.95 -18.83
CA ASP A 650 15.84 -44.31 -18.45
C ASP A 650 16.90 -45.32 -17.93
N HIS A 651 16.54 -46.61 -17.86
CA HIS A 651 17.41 -47.67 -17.33
C HIS A 651 17.55 -48.88 -18.27
N GLN A 652 17.23 -48.72 -19.56
CA GLN A 652 17.74 -49.58 -20.64
C GLN A 652 18.98 -48.95 -21.28
#